data_AF-A0A142XAW1-F1
#
_entry.id   AF-A0A142XAW1-F1
#
_cell.length_a   1.000
_cell.length_b   1.000
_cell.length_c   1.000
_cell.angle_alpha   90.00
_cell.angle_beta   90.00
_cell.angle_gamma   90.00
#
_symmetry.space_group_name_H-M   'P 1'
#
loop_
_entity.id
_entity.type
_entity.pdbx_description
1 polymer ?
#
loop_
_entity_poly.entity_id
_entity_poly.type
_entity_poly.pdbx_seq_one_letter_code
_entity_poly.pdbx_strand_id
1 'polypeptide(L)'
;MRSNLGPLVEWVNAHPLPAPLDVLTNPESPGPVPSAAELGFRADRDVRVHEWTPERHRQFVVTARAALDVKGDEFRARHKPPAKALDFVASGLPLAMNPGTSSAEHLAALGLEVPSPLDPGTWLSERYAQGTRRLGERLTRELAPARVADRVRKLLVGVLRSRPARAPLPVAPAGLEQRYRAIQDRLARGEYADARPALEALDAADTPARLRAVVRNDLAALAALDGNRASAEAGFRAALELDPGCAPAAANLAALGAPAPARETEPGTPTPNHETGPAVLGPRSGPRAVRVAVLSVLFNWPSTGGGTVHSAELTKFLAAAGYEVRHLYARFEPWGLGKVTAPTPFPAEPLEFTGAEWTTEGLVTRFRAAVDAFDPDWVVLTDSWNLKPVLARAAGGRPYVLRLQALECLCPLNNVRLLPGPGGEPRQCTRHQLATPDACARCVRELGHTSGDLHRAERALAGVGTPGYRAELFAAFEGAAAVLAVNPLTAAMVEPHARDVRVVTAGMDPDRFPWPFPNERRAGATPGRLRVLFAGLTREWMKGFHVLRAAATRLWEARRDFEVVVTDAAPDGPVEPWARYIGWQSQGDLPGHLAGADVVVVPTVAQEALGRTAVEAMAAGKPVVASRIGGLPFTVTDGATGALCAPGDPVELAGTLARLLGDAPLRARLGAAGRARFEEHFAWPAIVARHYRPLFGEPVPVSDPVPHVVEPPGPVAPAPQPLVGCVLAVRDRPAGVLERTLQTYQWQTAPAADRVLVDYGSEPAHAREYEKLCARYGWRLVRCEPPEPRWHLADAYNRAVAALDPRVEVLFKSDTDVLLGPEVLGVAARRGPARSASSGT
;
A
#
# COMPACT_ATOMS: atom_id res chain seq x y z
N MET A 1 32.55 11.37 -1.77
CA MET A 1 31.97 12.73 -1.92
C MET A 1 30.79 12.71 -2.88
N ARG A 2 29.55 12.85 -2.39
CA ARG A 2 28.35 13.08 -3.22
C ARG A 2 27.95 14.56 -3.20
N SER A 3 28.90 15.46 -3.51
CA SER A 3 28.71 16.91 -3.39
C SER A 3 29.02 17.62 -4.72
N ASN A 4 28.66 18.90 -4.84
CA ASN A 4 29.05 19.73 -6.00
C ASN A 4 30.55 20.07 -6.00
N LEU A 5 31.30 19.58 -5.00
CA LEU A 5 32.69 19.97 -4.79
C LEU A 5 33.60 19.43 -5.90
N GLY A 6 33.39 18.19 -6.36
CA GLY A 6 34.16 17.61 -7.47
C GLY A 6 34.03 18.44 -8.76
N PRO A 7 32.81 18.69 -9.27
CA PRO A 7 32.61 19.55 -10.43
C PRO A 7 33.15 20.98 -10.25
N LEU A 8 33.06 21.54 -9.04
CA LEU A 8 33.63 22.86 -8.74
C LEU A 8 35.16 22.85 -8.79
N VAL A 9 35.81 21.83 -8.22
CA VAL A 9 37.27 21.66 -8.22
C VAL A 9 37.80 21.52 -9.64
N GLU A 10 37.19 20.66 -10.45
CA GLU A 10 37.53 20.48 -11.86
C GLU A 10 37.42 21.80 -12.63
N TRP A 11 36.31 22.53 -12.42
CA TRP A 11 36.07 23.79 -13.11
C TRP A 11 37.06 24.89 -12.72
N VAL A 12 37.33 25.09 -11.42
CA VAL A 12 38.25 26.14 -10.91
C VAL A 12 39.69 25.86 -11.31
N ASN A 13 40.08 24.59 -11.41
CA ASN A 13 41.40 24.20 -11.91
C ASN A 13 41.56 24.49 -13.41
N ALA A 14 40.49 24.39 -14.18
CA ALA A 14 40.47 24.65 -15.62
C ALA A 14 40.29 26.14 -15.97
N HIS A 15 39.65 26.92 -15.09
CA HIS A 15 39.29 28.32 -15.37
C HIS A 15 39.76 29.25 -14.25
N PRO A 16 40.69 30.20 -14.51
CA PRO A 16 41.14 31.15 -13.50
C PRO A 16 39.98 32.04 -13.04
N LEU A 17 39.88 32.25 -11.72
CA LEU A 17 38.88 33.13 -11.13
C LEU A 17 39.41 34.57 -11.08
N PRO A 18 38.54 35.58 -11.28
CA PRO A 18 38.92 36.99 -11.23
C PRO A 18 39.15 37.52 -9.81
N ALA A 19 38.83 36.73 -8.78
CA ALA A 19 39.00 37.03 -7.37
C ALA A 19 39.22 35.74 -6.57
N PRO A 20 39.72 35.82 -5.32
CA PRO A 20 39.86 34.65 -4.45
C PRO A 20 38.52 33.95 -4.20
N LEU A 21 38.54 32.61 -4.12
CA LEU A 21 37.36 31.80 -3.85
C LEU A 21 37.34 31.30 -2.41
N ASP A 22 36.31 31.68 -1.66
CA ASP A 22 36.03 31.11 -0.35
C ASP A 22 35.03 29.95 -0.47
N VAL A 23 35.45 28.75 -0.08
CA VAL A 23 34.64 27.52 -0.08
C VAL A 23 34.21 27.20 1.36
N LEU A 24 32.92 27.36 1.65
CA LEU A 24 32.34 26.99 2.95
C LEU A 24 31.78 25.56 2.88
N THR A 25 32.34 24.63 3.65
CA THR A 25 32.00 23.20 3.58
C THR A 25 31.94 22.55 4.97
N ASN A 26 31.15 21.47 5.10
CA ASN A 26 31.09 20.63 6.30
C ASN A 26 31.62 19.23 5.94
N PRO A 27 32.80 18.79 6.44
CA PRO A 27 33.32 17.46 6.12
C PRO A 27 32.42 16.35 6.69
N GLU A 28 32.28 15.25 5.94
CA GLU A 28 31.44 14.09 6.32
C GLU A 28 32.01 13.29 7.52
N SER A 29 33.20 13.65 8.02
CA SER A 29 33.87 13.02 9.15
C SER A 29 34.38 14.09 10.13
N PRO A 30 34.31 13.85 11.45
CA PRO A 30 34.84 14.78 12.44
C PRO A 30 36.36 14.89 12.29
N GLY A 31 36.87 16.10 12.06
CA GLY A 31 38.28 16.39 11.83
C GLY A 31 38.51 17.84 11.38
N PRO A 32 39.78 18.28 11.25
CA PRO A 32 40.11 19.60 10.73
C PRO A 32 39.59 19.78 9.30
N VAL A 33 39.21 21.01 8.95
CA VAL A 33 38.75 21.36 7.60
C VAL A 33 39.88 21.07 6.60
N PRO A 34 39.62 20.31 5.52
CA PRO A 34 40.63 20.05 4.50
C PRO A 34 41.12 21.33 3.84
N SER A 35 42.41 21.41 3.59
CA SER A 35 43.04 22.45 2.78
C SER A 35 42.57 22.39 1.32
N ALA A 36 42.76 23.49 0.57
CA ALA A 36 42.41 23.53 -0.85
C ALA A 36 43.13 22.43 -1.67
N ALA A 37 44.39 22.14 -1.35
CA ALA A 37 45.15 21.09 -2.00
C ALA A 37 44.56 19.69 -1.74
N GLU A 38 44.11 19.42 -0.50
CA GLU A 38 43.47 18.14 -0.14
C GLU A 38 42.11 17.94 -0.81
N LEU A 39 41.42 19.02 -1.17
CA LEU A 39 40.20 18.98 -1.97
C LEU A 39 40.46 18.86 -3.48
N GLY A 40 41.72 18.89 -3.91
CA GLY A 40 42.13 18.73 -5.31
C GLY A 40 42.27 20.04 -6.08
N PHE A 41 42.25 21.21 -5.44
CA PHE A 41 42.55 22.47 -6.11
C PHE A 41 44.06 22.58 -6.38
N ARG A 42 44.43 23.10 -7.56
CA ARG A 42 45.83 23.37 -7.92
C ARG A 42 46.41 24.48 -7.04
N ALA A 43 47.70 24.37 -6.71
CA ALA A 43 48.40 25.32 -5.85
C ALA A 43 48.50 26.76 -6.42
N ASP A 44 48.31 26.92 -7.73
CA ASP A 44 48.29 28.23 -8.41
C ASP A 44 46.93 28.94 -8.33
N ARG A 45 45.95 28.38 -7.60
CA ARG A 45 44.60 28.94 -7.42
C ARG A 45 44.45 29.54 -6.02
N ASP A 46 43.94 30.77 -5.93
CA ASP A 46 43.64 31.44 -4.66
C ASP A 46 42.29 30.95 -4.11
N VAL A 47 42.31 29.78 -3.46
CA VAL A 47 41.13 29.12 -2.88
C VAL A 47 41.33 28.92 -1.38
N ARG A 48 40.34 29.34 -0.58
CA ARG A 48 40.34 29.23 0.88
C ARG A 48 39.17 28.37 1.31
N VAL A 49 39.42 27.37 2.15
CA VAL A 49 38.39 26.43 2.60
C VAL A 49 38.08 26.68 4.07
N HIS A 50 36.80 26.81 4.39
CA HIS A 50 36.32 27.16 5.72
C HIS A 50 35.31 26.13 6.22
N GLU A 51 35.31 25.89 7.52
CA GLU A 51 34.28 25.09 8.18
C GLU A 51 32.95 25.82 8.11
N TRP A 52 31.90 25.11 7.69
CA TRP A 52 30.55 25.63 7.71
C TRP A 52 30.02 25.72 9.15
N THR A 53 29.63 26.93 9.53
CA THR A 53 28.78 27.19 10.71
C THR A 53 27.65 28.14 10.32
N PRO A 54 26.50 28.15 11.03
CA PRO A 54 25.42 29.11 10.78
C PRO A 54 25.88 30.58 10.83
N GLU A 55 26.81 30.89 11.74
CA GLU A 55 27.37 32.23 11.91
C GLU A 55 28.28 32.61 10.74
N ARG A 56 29.18 31.72 10.32
CA ARG A 56 30.07 31.94 9.16
C ARG A 56 29.28 32.02 7.86
N HIS A 57 28.24 31.21 7.70
CA HIS A 57 27.36 31.28 6.55
C HIS A 57 26.69 32.65 6.43
N ARG A 58 26.14 33.17 7.53
CA ARG A 58 25.54 34.52 7.58
C ARG A 58 26.57 35.61 7.30
N GLN A 59 27.76 35.51 7.88
CA GLN A 59 28.86 36.45 7.61
C GLN A 59 29.23 36.46 6.12
N PHE A 60 29.40 35.30 5.51
CA PHE A 60 29.84 35.17 4.12
C PHE A 60 28.78 35.63 3.13
N VAL A 61 27.49 35.37 3.39
CA VAL A 61 26.41 35.85 2.53
C VAL A 61 26.36 37.38 2.47
N VAL A 62 26.77 38.08 3.55
CA VAL A 62 26.83 39.54 3.59
C VAL A 62 28.08 40.11 2.92
N THR A 63 29.22 39.41 3.02
CA THR A 63 30.51 39.90 2.50
C THR A 63 30.85 39.38 1.10
N ALA A 64 30.19 38.31 0.64
CA ALA A 64 30.42 37.73 -0.67
C ALA A 64 30.04 38.73 -1.76
N ARG A 65 30.83 38.74 -2.83
CA ARG A 65 30.58 39.59 -4.00
C ARG A 65 29.72 38.89 -5.04
N ALA A 66 29.80 37.57 -5.10
CA ALA A 66 28.96 36.71 -5.93
C ALA A 66 29.05 35.25 -5.45
N ALA A 67 28.18 34.39 -5.98
CA ALA A 67 28.12 32.95 -5.70
C ALA A 67 28.27 32.13 -6.99
N LEU A 68 28.83 30.93 -6.85
CA LEU A 68 29.02 29.95 -7.92
C LEU A 68 28.36 28.63 -7.54
N ASP A 69 27.54 28.08 -8.43
CA ASP A 69 27.00 26.73 -8.29
C ASP A 69 27.21 25.93 -9.58
N VAL A 70 28.40 25.33 -9.69
CA VAL A 70 28.80 24.47 -10.80
C VAL A 70 28.23 23.06 -10.55
N LYS A 71 27.48 22.55 -11.53
CA LYS A 71 26.89 21.21 -11.51
C LYS A 71 27.54 20.34 -12.58
N GLY A 72 27.84 19.08 -12.24
CA GLY A 72 28.27 18.07 -13.21
C GLY A 72 27.12 17.60 -14.11
N ASP A 73 27.45 16.75 -15.09
CA ASP A 73 26.51 16.30 -16.13
C ASP A 73 25.57 15.17 -15.69
N GLU A 74 25.80 14.57 -14.53
CA GLU A 74 24.92 13.53 -13.99
C GLU A 74 23.59 14.11 -13.50
N PHE A 75 22.51 13.35 -13.70
CA PHE A 75 21.14 13.74 -13.37
C PHE A 75 20.97 14.32 -11.96
N ARG A 76 21.58 13.69 -10.94
CA ARG A 76 21.52 14.12 -9.53
C ARG A 76 22.28 15.43 -9.24
N ALA A 77 23.31 15.74 -10.05
CA ALA A 77 24.01 17.01 -9.96
C ALA A 77 23.23 18.14 -10.66
N ARG A 78 22.58 17.83 -11.80
CA ARG A 78 21.72 18.77 -12.55
C ARG A 78 20.39 19.11 -11.87
N HIS A 79 19.81 18.19 -11.09
CA HIS A 79 18.48 18.32 -10.49
C HIS A 79 18.53 18.41 -8.96
N LYS A 80 18.70 19.63 -8.44
CA LYS A 80 18.56 19.95 -7.01
C LYS A 80 17.44 20.98 -6.80
N PRO A 81 16.75 20.97 -5.64
CA PRO A 81 15.71 21.96 -5.35
C PRO A 81 16.26 23.39 -5.42
N PRO A 82 15.55 24.35 -6.02
CA PRO A 82 16.03 25.73 -6.23
C PRO A 82 16.24 26.52 -4.94
N ALA A 83 15.87 25.97 -3.77
CA ALA A 83 15.94 26.64 -2.47
C ALA A 83 17.29 27.31 -2.19
N LYS A 84 18.42 26.61 -2.42
CA LYS A 84 19.76 27.18 -2.17
C LYS A 84 20.12 28.34 -3.11
N ALA A 85 19.68 28.28 -4.37
CA ALA A 85 19.88 29.36 -5.34
C ALA A 85 19.02 30.58 -4.99
N LEU A 86 17.78 30.33 -4.51
CA LEU A 86 16.88 31.37 -4.02
C LEU A 86 17.44 32.08 -2.78
N ASP A 87 18.12 31.39 -1.87
CA ASP A 87 18.73 32.02 -0.67
C ASP A 87 19.79 33.07 -1.05
N PHE A 88 20.63 32.78 -2.05
CA PHE A 88 21.62 33.73 -2.55
C PHE A 88 20.97 34.94 -3.23
N VAL A 89 19.99 34.68 -4.12
CA VAL A 89 19.26 35.74 -4.83
C VAL A 89 18.44 36.60 -3.86
N ALA A 90 17.77 35.99 -2.87
CA ALA A 90 17.01 36.69 -1.83
C ALA A 90 17.91 37.58 -0.95
N SER A 91 19.16 37.19 -0.77
CA SER A 91 20.19 37.98 -0.08
C SER A 91 20.83 39.05 -0.97
N GLY A 92 20.41 39.15 -2.25
CA GLY A 92 20.93 40.12 -3.22
C GLY A 92 22.29 39.76 -3.80
N LEU A 93 22.75 38.52 -3.60
CA LEU A 93 24.04 38.03 -4.06
C LEU A 93 23.95 37.52 -5.51
N PRO A 94 24.70 38.09 -6.47
CA PRO A 94 24.74 37.61 -7.85
C PRO A 94 25.17 36.14 -7.91
N LEU A 95 24.50 35.33 -8.74
CA LEU A 95 24.74 33.90 -8.84
C LEU A 95 25.06 33.52 -10.29
N ALA A 96 26.05 32.66 -10.50
CA ALA A 96 26.32 32.03 -11.79
C ALA A 96 26.20 30.49 -11.71
N MET A 97 25.59 29.89 -12.73
CA MET A 97 25.26 28.46 -12.79
C MET A 97 25.35 27.91 -14.20
N ASN A 98 25.65 26.62 -14.34
CA ASN A 98 25.66 25.98 -15.65
C ASN A 98 24.25 26.07 -16.29
N PRO A 99 24.17 26.38 -17.60
CA PRO A 99 22.90 26.49 -18.31
C PRO A 99 22.15 25.14 -18.37
N GLY A 100 20.82 25.18 -18.49
CA GLY A 100 19.98 23.98 -18.55
C GLY A 100 19.82 23.23 -17.21
N THR A 101 20.12 23.88 -16.08
CA THR A 101 19.83 23.33 -14.76
C THR A 101 18.45 23.77 -14.29
N SER A 102 17.74 22.88 -13.58
CA SER A 102 16.41 23.17 -13.03
C SER A 102 16.34 24.43 -12.15
N SER A 103 17.43 24.79 -11.46
CA SER A 103 17.52 26.02 -10.67
C SER A 103 17.68 27.27 -11.54
N ALA A 104 18.48 27.20 -12.62
CA ALA A 104 18.61 28.30 -13.58
C ALA A 104 17.29 28.53 -14.34
N GLU A 105 16.61 27.47 -14.77
CA GLU A 105 15.29 27.55 -15.41
C GLU A 105 14.23 28.16 -14.48
N HIS A 106 14.26 27.79 -13.19
CA HIS A 106 13.34 28.35 -12.20
C HIS A 106 13.57 29.83 -11.94
N LEU A 107 14.83 30.27 -11.81
CA LEU A 107 15.18 31.69 -11.65
C LEU A 107 14.88 32.50 -12.92
N ALA A 108 15.08 31.93 -14.10
CA ALA A 108 14.69 32.53 -15.37
C ALA A 108 13.16 32.74 -15.45
N ALA A 109 12.37 31.77 -15.01
CA ALA A 109 10.91 31.92 -14.91
C ALA A 109 10.48 33.00 -13.91
N LEU A 110 11.32 33.33 -12.93
CA LEU A 110 11.15 34.46 -12.01
C LEU A 110 11.69 35.78 -12.58
N GLY A 111 12.20 35.79 -13.81
CA GLY A 111 12.69 36.98 -14.51
C GLY A 111 14.16 37.32 -14.22
N LEU A 112 14.95 36.38 -13.71
CA LEU A 112 16.41 36.52 -13.60
C LEU A 112 17.08 35.42 -14.42
N GLU A 113 17.56 35.78 -15.61
CA GLU A 113 18.39 34.87 -16.42
C GLU A 113 19.74 34.68 -15.74
N VAL A 114 20.02 33.46 -15.30
CA VAL A 114 21.26 33.15 -14.58
C VAL A 114 22.38 32.92 -15.60
N PRO A 115 23.43 33.76 -15.60
CA PRO A 115 24.56 33.63 -16.50
C PRO A 115 25.42 32.40 -16.20
N SER A 116 26.09 31.92 -17.23
CA SER A 116 27.09 30.85 -17.10
C SER A 116 28.29 31.33 -16.29
N PRO A 117 28.93 30.46 -15.47
CA PRO A 117 30.20 30.75 -14.82
C PRO A 117 31.30 31.15 -15.81
N LEU A 118 31.18 30.72 -17.07
CA LEU A 118 32.09 31.05 -18.17
C LEU A 118 31.91 32.45 -18.74
N ASP A 119 30.90 33.22 -18.30
CA ASP A 119 30.64 34.60 -18.75
C ASP A 119 30.83 35.63 -17.61
N PRO A 120 32.07 35.82 -17.10
CA PRO A 120 32.36 36.74 -16.00
C PRO A 120 31.98 38.19 -16.28
N GLY A 121 31.95 38.60 -17.55
CA GLY A 121 31.52 39.94 -17.94
C GLY A 121 30.06 40.21 -17.56
N THR A 122 29.19 39.21 -17.71
CA THR A 122 27.76 39.35 -17.41
C THR A 122 27.47 39.18 -15.91
N TRP A 123 27.96 38.10 -15.27
CA TRP A 123 27.57 37.79 -13.89
C TRP A 123 28.23 38.67 -12.83
N LEU A 124 29.36 39.32 -13.16
CA LEU A 124 30.00 40.33 -12.33
C LEU A 124 29.61 41.77 -12.73
N SER A 125 28.72 41.93 -13.72
CA SER A 125 28.28 43.27 -14.13
C SER A 125 27.40 43.93 -13.07
N GLU A 126 27.55 45.25 -12.93
CA GLU A 126 26.68 46.05 -12.06
C GLU A 126 25.21 45.95 -12.49
N ARG A 127 24.95 45.80 -13.80
CA ARG A 127 23.61 45.59 -14.34
C ARG A 127 22.98 44.29 -13.81
N TYR A 128 23.71 43.18 -13.83
CA TYR A 128 23.21 41.90 -13.33
C TYR A 128 23.06 41.90 -11.80
N ALA A 129 23.99 42.55 -11.09
CA ALA A 129 23.89 42.72 -9.65
C ALA A 129 22.64 43.51 -9.23
N GLN A 130 22.33 44.61 -9.93
CA GLN A 130 21.10 45.37 -9.69
C GLN A 130 19.83 44.58 -10.00
N GLY A 131 19.83 43.79 -11.09
CA GLY A 131 18.71 42.88 -11.41
C GLY A 131 18.48 41.84 -10.32
N THR A 132 19.56 41.24 -9.82
CA THR A 132 19.52 40.26 -8.74
C THR A 132 18.99 40.86 -7.45
N ARG A 133 19.46 42.06 -7.02
CA ARG A 133 18.96 42.75 -5.83
C ARG A 133 17.46 43.06 -5.92
N ARG A 134 16.99 43.56 -7.07
CA ARG A 134 15.56 43.83 -7.30
C ARG A 134 14.70 42.57 -7.18
N LEU A 135 15.16 41.46 -7.74
CA LEU A 135 14.47 40.18 -7.58
C LEU A 135 14.50 39.71 -6.12
N GLY A 136 15.66 39.81 -5.46
CA GLY A 136 15.82 39.45 -4.05
C GLY A 136 14.89 40.21 -3.12
N GLU A 137 14.82 41.52 -3.25
CA GLU A 137 13.87 42.37 -2.51
C GLU A 137 12.41 41.97 -2.77
N ARG A 138 12.08 41.64 -4.02
CA ARG A 138 10.75 41.13 -4.37
C ARG A 138 10.46 39.80 -3.70
N LEU A 139 11.40 38.85 -3.73
CA LEU A 139 11.26 37.54 -3.09
C LEU A 139 11.09 37.68 -1.58
N THR A 140 11.94 38.46 -0.90
CA THR A 140 11.86 38.69 0.55
C THR A 140 10.52 39.34 0.94
N ARG A 141 10.02 40.27 0.13
CA ARG A 141 8.71 40.91 0.35
C ARG A 141 7.54 39.98 0.07
N GLU A 142 7.62 39.13 -0.95
CA GLU A 142 6.54 38.21 -1.34
C GLU A 142 6.48 36.94 -0.49
N LEU A 143 7.63 36.45 -0.05
CA LEU A 143 7.81 35.29 0.82
C LEU A 143 7.88 35.66 2.30
N ALA A 144 7.64 36.94 2.64
CA ALA A 144 7.53 37.38 4.02
C ALA A 144 6.50 36.52 4.77
N PRO A 145 6.78 36.07 6.01
CA PRO A 145 5.90 35.17 6.76
C PRO A 145 4.44 35.64 6.79
N ALA A 146 4.21 36.95 6.94
CA ALA A 146 2.88 37.55 6.92
C ALA A 146 2.18 37.42 5.54
N ARG A 147 2.90 37.56 4.43
CA ARG A 147 2.33 37.39 3.08
C ARG A 147 2.17 35.94 2.69
N VAL A 148 3.06 35.06 3.13
CA VAL A 148 2.90 33.60 2.98
C VAL A 148 1.69 33.15 3.78
N ALA A 149 1.57 33.58 5.04
CA ALA A 149 0.39 33.34 5.86
C ALA A 149 -0.87 33.92 5.22
N ASP A 150 -0.82 35.13 4.65
CA ASP A 150 -1.96 35.73 3.96
C ASP A 150 -2.34 35.02 2.66
N ARG A 151 -1.36 34.53 1.89
CA ARG A 151 -1.55 33.78 0.64
C ARG A 151 -2.09 32.38 0.94
N VAL A 152 -1.57 31.71 1.97
CA VAL A 152 -2.10 30.46 2.52
C VAL A 152 -3.50 30.66 3.08
N ARG A 153 -3.76 31.75 3.82
CA ARG A 153 -5.09 32.14 4.29
C ARG A 153 -6.04 32.38 3.13
N LYS A 154 -5.65 33.10 2.08
CA LYS A 154 -6.46 33.35 0.87
C LYS A 154 -6.71 32.08 0.07
N LEU A 155 -5.73 31.18 -0.02
CA LEU A 155 -5.89 29.86 -0.63
C LEU A 155 -6.83 28.98 0.18
N LEU A 156 -6.67 28.92 1.50
CA LEU A 156 -7.58 28.22 2.40
C LEU A 156 -8.98 28.80 2.32
N VAL A 157 -9.11 30.13 2.37
CA VAL A 157 -10.39 30.83 2.20
C VAL A 157 -10.97 30.60 0.81
N GLY A 158 -10.17 30.52 -0.26
CA GLY A 158 -10.63 30.22 -1.62
C GLY A 158 -11.06 28.76 -1.81
N VAL A 159 -10.37 27.82 -1.17
CA VAL A 159 -10.73 26.40 -1.10
C VAL A 159 -12.00 26.20 -0.26
N LEU A 160 -12.17 27.00 0.80
CA LEU A 160 -13.37 27.00 1.63
C LEU A 160 -14.55 27.73 0.96
N ARG A 161 -14.30 28.72 0.09
CA ARG A 161 -15.31 29.52 -0.64
C ARG A 161 -15.69 28.98 -2.03
N SER A 162 -15.01 27.97 -2.56
CA SER A 162 -15.35 27.34 -3.85
C SER A 162 -16.45 26.26 -3.77
N ARG A 163 -17.18 26.18 -2.64
CA ARG A 163 -18.54 25.65 -2.62
C ARG A 163 -19.51 26.74 -3.09
N PRO A 164 -20.40 26.49 -4.08
CA PRO A 164 -21.37 27.50 -4.50
C PRO A 164 -22.36 27.78 -3.36
N ALA A 165 -22.50 29.05 -2.96
CA ALA A 165 -23.53 29.49 -2.03
C ALA A 165 -24.78 29.97 -2.79
N ARG A 166 -25.96 29.44 -2.42
CA ARG A 166 -27.24 30.15 -2.57
C ARG A 166 -27.26 31.33 -1.57
N ALA A 167 -28.06 32.36 -1.88
CA ALA A 167 -28.06 33.73 -1.36
C ALA A 167 -28.03 33.92 0.18
N PRO A 168 -27.58 35.10 0.68
CA PRO A 168 -27.15 35.29 2.07
C PRO A 168 -28.24 35.83 2.99
N LEU A 169 -28.28 35.34 4.24
CA LEU A 169 -28.94 35.95 5.41
C LEU A 169 -28.22 35.46 6.70
N PRO A 170 -28.35 36.19 7.83
CA PRO A 170 -27.31 36.95 8.54
C PRO A 170 -26.40 36.12 9.47
N VAL A 171 -25.27 36.73 9.88
CA VAL A 171 -24.26 36.15 10.77
C VAL A 171 -24.86 35.79 12.14
N ALA A 172 -24.67 34.53 12.55
CA ALA A 172 -24.89 34.03 13.92
C ALA A 172 -23.57 33.49 14.52
N PRO A 173 -23.41 33.48 15.87
CA PRO A 173 -22.11 33.32 16.54
C PRO A 173 -21.55 31.90 16.44
N ALA A 174 -20.22 31.76 16.45
CA ALA A 174 -19.49 30.49 16.38
C ALA A 174 -20.01 29.44 17.41
N GLY A 175 -20.30 28.23 16.90
CA GLY A 175 -20.91 27.13 17.66
C GLY A 175 -20.04 26.61 18.81
N LEU A 176 -20.69 26.20 19.89
CA LEU A 176 -20.09 25.72 21.15
C LEU A 176 -19.07 24.57 20.95
N GLU A 177 -19.33 23.69 19.98
CA GLU A 177 -18.41 22.59 19.61
C GLU A 177 -17.06 23.09 19.10
N GLN A 178 -17.04 24.20 18.37
CA GLN A 178 -15.80 24.78 17.85
C GLN A 178 -14.96 25.37 18.99
N ARG A 179 -15.61 25.95 20.01
CA ARG A 179 -14.94 26.43 21.23
C ARG A 179 -14.36 25.27 22.03
N TYR A 180 -15.11 24.19 22.20
CA TYR A 180 -14.65 23.00 22.92
C TYR A 180 -13.45 22.32 22.22
N ARG A 181 -13.47 22.20 20.88
CA ARG A 181 -12.31 21.66 20.13
C ARG A 181 -11.03 22.49 20.33
N ALA A 182 -11.14 23.82 20.34
CA ALA A 182 -9.99 24.69 20.59
C ALA A 182 -9.39 24.50 22.00
N ILE A 183 -10.21 24.08 22.97
CA ILE A 183 -9.77 23.75 24.33
C ILE A 183 -9.09 22.37 24.35
N GLN A 184 -9.63 21.37 23.64
CA GLN A 184 -8.99 20.06 23.49
C GLN A 184 -7.58 20.16 22.90
N ASP A 185 -7.37 21.03 21.92
CA ASP A 185 -6.05 21.28 21.34
C ASP A 185 -5.04 21.83 22.37
N ARG A 186 -5.50 22.60 23.37
CA ARG A 186 -4.66 23.12 24.46
C ARG A 186 -4.33 22.01 25.46
N LEU A 187 -5.32 21.20 25.85
CA LEU A 187 -5.13 20.05 26.73
C LEU A 187 -4.12 19.05 26.14
N ALA A 188 -4.18 18.79 24.83
CA ALA A 188 -3.24 17.93 24.13
C ALA A 188 -1.80 18.45 24.12
N ARG A 189 -1.60 19.76 24.26
CA ARG A 189 -0.27 20.41 24.36
C ARG A 189 0.23 20.57 25.80
N GLY A 190 -0.54 20.12 26.80
CA GLY A 190 -0.19 20.28 28.21
C GLY A 190 -0.45 21.68 28.77
N GLU A 191 -1.20 22.53 28.07
CA GLU A 191 -1.53 23.91 28.46
C GLU A 191 -2.71 23.94 29.46
N TYR A 192 -2.60 23.19 30.57
CA TYR A 192 -3.72 22.92 31.49
C TYR A 192 -4.23 24.17 32.23
N ALA A 193 -3.33 25.07 32.60
CA ALA A 193 -3.66 26.31 33.30
C ALA A 193 -4.56 27.25 32.46
N ASP A 194 -4.36 27.25 31.13
CA ASP A 194 -5.14 28.07 30.19
C ASP A 194 -6.41 27.38 29.70
N ALA A 195 -6.46 26.04 29.78
CA ALA A 195 -7.62 25.25 29.38
C ALA A 195 -8.72 25.23 30.45
N ARG A 196 -8.34 25.22 31.74
CA ARG A 196 -9.29 25.07 32.86
C ARG A 196 -10.35 26.18 32.94
N PRO A 197 -10.01 27.49 32.88
CA PRO A 197 -11.04 28.54 32.92
C PRO A 197 -11.97 28.50 31.70
N ALA A 198 -11.50 28.00 30.56
CA ALA A 198 -12.30 27.87 29.35
C ALA A 198 -13.27 26.67 29.41
N LEU A 199 -12.87 25.58 30.06
CA LEU A 199 -13.77 24.46 30.38
C LEU A 199 -14.83 24.88 31.41
N GLU A 200 -14.46 25.59 32.47
CA GLU A 200 -15.40 26.11 33.49
C GLU A 200 -16.43 27.06 32.87
N ALA A 201 -16.00 27.95 31.96
CA ALA A 201 -16.90 28.83 31.23
C ALA A 201 -17.86 28.07 30.30
N LEU A 202 -17.47 26.91 29.75
CA LEU A 202 -18.34 26.06 28.95
C LEU A 202 -19.31 25.23 29.81
N ASP A 203 -18.88 24.76 30.97
CA ASP A 203 -19.75 24.03 31.92
C ASP A 203 -20.84 24.95 32.50
N ALA A 204 -20.50 26.22 32.74
CA ALA A 204 -21.43 27.25 33.22
C ALA A 204 -22.33 27.85 32.12
N ALA A 205 -22.00 27.64 30.84
CA ALA A 205 -22.82 28.11 29.73
C ALA A 205 -24.02 27.17 29.47
N ASP A 206 -25.10 27.71 28.90
CA ASP A 206 -26.27 26.92 28.51
C ASP A 206 -25.94 26.02 27.29
N THR A 207 -25.32 24.88 27.57
CA THR A 207 -24.79 23.90 26.61
C THR A 207 -25.61 22.60 26.61
N PRO A 208 -25.69 21.85 25.50
CA PRO A 208 -26.35 20.55 25.47
C PRO A 208 -25.77 19.59 26.51
N ALA A 209 -26.62 18.78 27.17
CA ALA A 209 -26.23 17.88 28.27
C ALA A 209 -25.03 16.97 27.92
N ARG A 210 -24.99 16.44 26.68
CA ARG A 210 -23.86 15.63 26.20
C ARG A 210 -22.53 16.41 26.15
N LEU A 211 -22.54 17.64 25.65
CA LEU A 211 -21.32 18.47 25.61
C LEU A 211 -20.88 18.82 27.03
N ARG A 212 -21.83 19.16 27.90
CA ARG A 212 -21.56 19.46 29.31
C ARG A 212 -21.00 18.25 30.06
N ALA A 213 -21.47 17.04 29.77
CA ALA A 213 -20.93 15.80 30.31
C ALA A 213 -19.46 15.59 29.94
N VAL A 214 -19.08 15.80 28.67
CA VAL A 214 -17.68 15.65 28.26
C VAL A 214 -16.79 16.77 28.82
N VAL A 215 -17.31 18.01 28.91
CA VAL A 215 -16.59 19.12 29.58
C VAL A 215 -16.34 18.81 31.06
N ARG A 216 -17.33 18.24 31.78
CA ARG A 216 -17.17 17.82 33.18
C ARG A 216 -16.20 16.65 33.34
N ASN A 217 -16.18 15.71 32.39
CA ASN A 217 -15.15 14.68 32.34
C ASN A 217 -13.75 15.30 32.28
N ASP A 218 -13.53 16.31 31.45
CA ASP A 218 -12.21 16.91 31.29
C ASP A 218 -11.80 17.73 32.52
N LEU A 219 -12.73 18.45 33.15
CA LEU A 219 -12.49 19.11 34.44
C LEU A 219 -12.14 18.10 35.55
N ALA A 220 -12.80 16.94 35.57
CA ALA A 220 -12.51 15.86 36.49
C ALA A 220 -11.14 15.20 36.23
N ALA A 221 -10.77 15.03 34.96
CA ALA A 221 -9.45 14.54 34.58
C ALA A 221 -8.33 15.52 34.99
N LEU A 222 -8.57 16.82 34.85
CA LEU A 222 -7.65 17.84 35.35
C LEU A 222 -7.52 17.80 36.88
N ALA A 223 -8.62 17.59 37.62
CA ALA A 223 -8.56 17.41 39.07
C ALA A 223 -7.77 16.15 39.49
N ALA A 224 -7.85 15.06 38.69
CA ALA A 224 -7.05 13.86 38.91
C ALA A 224 -5.55 14.13 38.71
N LEU A 225 -5.20 14.92 37.69
CA LEU A 225 -3.82 15.34 37.42
C LEU A 225 -3.24 16.22 38.53
N ASP A 226 -4.08 17.02 39.19
CA ASP A 226 -3.70 17.81 40.38
C ASP A 226 -3.57 16.95 41.66
N GLY A 227 -3.80 15.63 41.58
CA GLY A 227 -3.79 14.71 42.71
C GLY A 227 -5.08 14.74 43.56
N ASN A 228 -6.10 15.49 43.15
CA ASN A 228 -7.38 15.57 43.87
C ASN A 228 -8.35 14.47 43.42
N ARG A 229 -8.06 13.25 43.88
CA ARG A 229 -8.84 12.05 43.55
C ARG A 229 -10.33 12.16 43.90
N ALA A 230 -10.67 12.73 45.05
CA ALA A 230 -12.07 12.85 45.49
C ALA A 230 -12.88 13.77 44.55
N SER A 231 -12.29 14.89 44.13
CA SER A 231 -12.93 15.81 43.19
C SER A 231 -13.02 15.23 41.78
N ALA A 232 -12.04 14.44 41.36
CA ALA A 232 -12.08 13.73 40.08
C ALA A 232 -13.21 12.68 40.06
N GLU A 233 -13.32 11.86 41.10
CA GLU A 233 -14.37 10.83 41.21
C GLU A 233 -15.78 11.46 41.20
N ALA A 234 -15.97 12.54 41.96
CA ALA A 234 -17.24 13.28 41.97
C ALA A 234 -17.55 13.89 40.59
N GLY A 235 -16.55 14.44 39.90
CA GLY A 235 -16.73 15.02 38.56
C GLY A 235 -17.06 14.00 37.48
N PHE A 236 -16.44 12.81 37.50
CA PHE A 236 -16.78 11.73 36.58
C PHE A 236 -18.21 11.19 36.83
N ARG A 237 -18.65 11.09 38.09
CA ARG A 237 -20.04 10.72 38.40
C ARG A 237 -21.02 11.78 37.92
N ALA A 238 -20.73 13.05 38.16
CA ALA A 238 -21.56 14.17 37.68
C ALA A 238 -21.64 14.23 36.15
N ALA A 239 -20.59 13.80 35.42
CA ALA A 239 -20.64 13.66 33.97
C ALA A 239 -21.57 12.51 33.53
N LEU A 240 -21.57 11.38 34.23
CA LEU A 240 -22.45 10.24 33.94
C LEU A 240 -23.91 10.49 34.35
N GLU A 241 -24.16 11.32 35.36
CA GLU A 241 -25.50 11.81 35.69
C GLU A 241 -26.07 12.70 34.58
N LEU A 242 -25.23 13.52 33.93
CA LEU A 242 -25.63 14.36 32.80
C LEU A 242 -25.83 13.56 31.50
N ASP A 243 -24.95 12.58 31.24
CA ASP A 243 -25.06 11.68 30.10
C ASP A 243 -24.55 10.27 30.49
N PRO A 244 -25.46 9.32 30.75
CA PRO A 244 -25.08 7.94 31.03
C PRO A 244 -24.30 7.25 29.90
N GLY A 245 -24.27 7.83 28.69
CA GLY A 245 -23.48 7.37 27.54
C GLY A 245 -22.07 7.97 27.46
N CYS A 246 -21.63 8.78 28.43
CA CYS A 246 -20.30 9.42 28.43
C CYS A 246 -19.17 8.39 28.66
N ALA A 247 -18.74 7.72 27.58
CA ALA A 247 -17.71 6.68 27.63
C ALA A 247 -16.37 7.12 28.28
N PRO A 248 -15.87 8.35 28.06
CA PRO A 248 -14.66 8.82 28.75
C PRO A 248 -14.81 8.86 30.28
N ALA A 249 -15.94 9.35 30.80
CA ALA A 249 -16.18 9.44 32.24
C ALA A 249 -16.29 8.04 32.88
N ALA A 250 -16.96 7.10 32.19
CA ALA A 250 -17.04 5.71 32.64
C ALA A 250 -15.66 5.02 32.68
N ALA A 251 -14.84 5.23 31.66
CA ALA A 251 -13.48 4.68 31.59
C ALA A 251 -12.57 5.27 32.69
N ASN A 252 -12.66 6.58 32.94
CA ASN A 252 -11.86 7.25 33.96
C ASN A 252 -12.29 6.86 35.39
N LEU A 253 -13.59 6.69 35.66
CA LEU A 253 -14.08 6.20 36.95
C LEU A 253 -13.62 4.75 37.22
N ALA A 254 -13.64 3.90 36.19
CA ALA A 254 -13.11 2.54 36.27
C ALA A 254 -11.59 2.52 36.49
N ALA A 255 -10.84 3.42 35.84
CA ALA A 255 -9.40 3.57 36.05
C ALA A 255 -9.06 4.05 37.48
N LEU A 256 -9.96 4.79 38.13
CA LEU A 256 -9.84 5.11 39.55
C LEU A 256 -10.23 3.94 40.46
N GLY A 257 -10.86 2.86 39.97
CA GLY A 257 -11.33 1.75 40.80
C GLY A 257 -12.63 2.07 41.58
N ALA A 258 -13.41 3.04 41.10
CA ALA A 258 -14.71 3.40 41.69
C ALA A 258 -15.86 2.76 40.89
N PRO A 259 -16.90 2.19 41.55
CA PRO A 259 -18.02 1.56 40.86
C PRO A 259 -18.93 2.62 40.19
N ALA A 260 -19.40 2.32 38.98
CA ALA A 260 -20.36 3.14 38.24
C ALA A 260 -21.77 3.05 38.86
N PRO A 261 -22.60 4.11 38.79
CA PRO A 261 -23.95 4.09 39.34
C PRO A 261 -24.84 3.06 38.60
N ALA A 262 -25.64 2.31 39.36
CA ALA A 262 -26.57 1.32 38.83
C ALA A 262 -27.70 1.99 38.05
N ARG A 263 -28.03 1.46 36.86
CA ARG A 263 -29.20 1.91 36.08
C ARG A 263 -30.48 1.44 36.77
N GLU A 264 -31.27 2.36 37.31
CA GLU A 264 -32.66 2.09 37.67
C GLU A 264 -33.51 2.02 36.39
N THR A 265 -34.17 0.88 36.19
CA THR A 265 -35.17 0.67 35.15
C THR A 265 -36.53 1.09 35.67
N GLU A 266 -37.10 2.19 35.16
CA GLU A 266 -38.52 2.49 35.38
C GLU A 266 -39.39 2.20 34.13
N PRO A 267 -40.67 1.86 34.31
CA PRO A 267 -41.51 1.22 33.31
C PRO A 267 -42.45 2.20 32.58
N GLY A 268 -42.50 2.08 31.25
CA GLY A 268 -43.73 2.23 30.47
C GLY A 268 -44.21 3.64 30.05
N THR A 269 -44.36 3.78 28.72
CA THR A 269 -45.23 4.71 27.93
C THR A 269 -44.75 6.13 27.60
N PRO A 270 -45.22 6.73 26.49
CA PRO A 270 -45.25 6.23 25.10
C PRO A 270 -44.57 7.22 24.11
N THR A 271 -44.03 6.69 23.01
CA THR A 271 -43.39 7.48 21.94
C THR A 271 -44.37 8.39 21.17
N PRO A 272 -43.99 9.65 20.84
CA PRO A 272 -44.71 10.45 19.86
C PRO A 272 -44.35 9.99 18.44
N ASN A 273 -45.39 9.91 17.60
CA ASN A 273 -45.31 9.61 16.18
C ASN A 273 -44.33 10.53 15.43
N HIS A 274 -43.41 9.92 14.68
CA HIS A 274 -42.93 10.48 13.43
C HIS A 274 -42.89 9.38 12.37
N GLU A 275 -43.86 9.45 11.46
CA GLU A 275 -43.94 8.69 10.23
C GLU A 275 -42.87 9.15 9.21
N THR A 276 -42.54 8.23 8.30
CA THR A 276 -41.78 8.34 7.04
C THR A 276 -40.25 8.11 7.10
N GLY A 277 -39.89 6.83 7.22
CA GLY A 277 -38.59 6.24 6.85
C GLY A 277 -38.81 4.80 6.37
N PRO A 278 -37.93 4.21 5.52
CA PRO A 278 -38.19 2.95 4.83
C PRO A 278 -38.42 1.81 5.84
N ALA A 279 -39.44 0.99 5.56
CA ALA A 279 -40.00 -0.02 6.43
C ALA A 279 -38.93 -0.94 7.05
N VAL A 280 -38.77 -0.84 8.37
CA VAL A 280 -38.19 -1.92 9.18
C VAL A 280 -39.19 -3.06 9.14
N LEU A 281 -38.84 -4.15 8.44
CA LEU A 281 -39.61 -5.39 8.51
C LEU A 281 -39.64 -5.84 9.97
N GLY A 282 -40.84 -5.91 10.54
CA GLY A 282 -41.06 -6.33 11.93
C GLY A 282 -40.59 -7.77 12.17
N PRO A 283 -40.40 -8.15 13.45
CA PRO A 283 -39.83 -9.44 13.82
C PRO A 283 -40.71 -10.58 13.27
N ARG A 284 -40.12 -11.38 12.38
CA ARG A 284 -40.70 -12.65 11.91
C ARG A 284 -40.61 -13.67 13.05
N SER A 285 -41.73 -14.31 13.36
CA SER A 285 -41.92 -15.19 14.53
C SER A 285 -41.41 -16.63 14.32
N GLY A 286 -40.50 -17.09 15.19
CA GLY A 286 -40.07 -18.50 15.35
C GLY A 286 -38.53 -18.65 15.53
N PRO A 287 -38.02 -19.65 16.28
CA PRO A 287 -36.57 -19.86 16.48
C PRO A 287 -35.96 -20.51 15.23
N ARG A 288 -35.67 -19.70 14.22
CA ARG A 288 -34.90 -20.09 13.04
C ARG A 288 -33.46 -19.58 13.19
N ALA A 289 -32.49 -20.37 12.73
CA ALA A 289 -31.09 -19.98 12.69
C ALA A 289 -30.93 -18.67 11.88
N VAL A 290 -30.10 -17.76 12.39
CA VAL A 290 -29.79 -16.49 11.70
C VAL A 290 -29.07 -16.81 10.39
N ARG A 291 -29.58 -16.25 9.29
CA ARG A 291 -29.08 -16.50 7.93
C ARG A 291 -28.15 -15.42 7.46
N VAL A 292 -26.98 -15.83 6.98
CA VAL A 292 -25.92 -14.91 6.56
C VAL A 292 -25.49 -15.21 5.13
N ALA A 293 -25.70 -14.26 4.22
CA ALA A 293 -25.14 -14.32 2.87
C ALA A 293 -23.76 -13.64 2.86
N VAL A 294 -22.73 -14.36 2.45
CA VAL A 294 -21.39 -13.78 2.19
C VAL A 294 -21.28 -13.53 0.69
N LEU A 295 -20.96 -12.32 0.26
CA LEU A 295 -20.83 -11.95 -1.16
C LEU A 295 -19.38 -11.60 -1.52
N SER A 296 -18.87 -12.19 -2.61
CA SER A 296 -17.53 -11.86 -3.14
C SER A 296 -17.45 -11.95 -4.67
N VAL A 297 -16.61 -11.12 -5.30
CA VAL A 297 -16.36 -11.19 -6.75
C VAL A 297 -15.03 -11.89 -7.07
N LEU A 298 -14.03 -11.78 -6.22
CA LEU A 298 -12.64 -12.17 -6.53
C LEU A 298 -12.25 -13.57 -6.02
N PHE A 299 -13.25 -14.38 -5.65
CA PHE A 299 -13.02 -15.68 -5.03
C PHE A 299 -12.51 -16.72 -6.03
N ASN A 300 -11.45 -17.43 -5.64
CA ASN A 300 -10.87 -18.60 -6.31
C ASN A 300 -10.44 -19.61 -5.23
N TRP A 301 -10.53 -20.91 -5.46
CA TRP A 301 -10.20 -21.92 -4.46
C TRP A 301 -9.51 -23.16 -5.04
N PRO A 302 -8.47 -23.71 -4.40
CA PRO A 302 -7.78 -23.20 -3.22
C PRO A 302 -7.01 -21.92 -3.53
N SER A 303 -6.97 -20.99 -2.58
CA SER A 303 -6.21 -19.74 -2.72
C SER A 303 -5.04 -19.70 -1.76
N THR A 304 -3.98 -19.04 -2.22
CA THR A 304 -2.81 -18.71 -1.43
C THR A 304 -2.85 -17.25 -0.96
N GLY A 305 -3.81 -16.46 -1.46
CA GLY A 305 -4.01 -15.05 -1.12
C GLY A 305 -4.90 -14.85 0.11
N GLY A 306 -4.52 -13.88 0.95
CA GLY A 306 -5.17 -13.64 2.25
C GLY A 306 -6.66 -13.30 2.17
N GLY A 307 -7.10 -12.55 1.15
CA GLY A 307 -8.50 -12.11 0.98
C GLY A 307 -9.49 -13.26 0.77
N THR A 308 -9.08 -14.21 -0.06
CA THR A 308 -9.86 -15.39 -0.38
C THR A 308 -9.86 -16.40 0.79
N VAL A 309 -8.69 -16.65 1.39
CA VAL A 309 -8.58 -17.51 2.59
C VAL A 309 -9.46 -16.99 3.72
N HIS A 310 -9.49 -15.67 3.93
CA HIS A 310 -10.39 -15.08 4.93
C HIS A 310 -11.86 -15.29 4.61
N SER A 311 -12.28 -15.13 3.35
CA SER A 311 -13.69 -15.32 2.96
C SER A 311 -14.14 -16.77 3.16
N ALA A 312 -13.26 -17.71 2.84
CA ALA A 312 -13.43 -19.13 3.11
C ALA A 312 -13.56 -19.43 4.61
N GLU A 313 -12.57 -19.02 5.41
CA GLU A 313 -12.57 -19.30 6.84
C GLU A 313 -13.70 -18.55 7.57
N LEU A 314 -14.04 -17.31 7.19
CA LEU A 314 -15.20 -16.58 7.71
C LEU A 314 -16.48 -17.41 7.55
N THR A 315 -16.70 -17.94 6.34
CA THR A 315 -17.89 -18.73 6.03
C THR A 315 -17.90 -20.03 6.84
N LYS A 316 -16.76 -20.74 6.89
CA LYS A 316 -16.58 -21.96 7.70
C LYS A 316 -16.91 -21.71 9.17
N PHE A 317 -16.35 -20.67 9.78
CA PHE A 317 -16.47 -20.44 11.22
C PHE A 317 -17.78 -19.79 11.64
N LEU A 318 -18.45 -19.03 10.76
CA LEU A 318 -19.84 -18.63 11.00
C LEU A 318 -20.76 -19.87 10.95
N ALA A 319 -20.60 -20.75 9.96
CA ALA A 319 -21.38 -21.99 9.89
C ALA A 319 -21.15 -22.88 11.13
N ALA A 320 -19.89 -23.06 11.55
CA ALA A 320 -19.52 -23.81 12.75
C ALA A 320 -20.08 -23.20 14.05
N ALA A 321 -20.34 -21.88 14.06
CA ALA A 321 -20.96 -21.21 15.19
C ALA A 321 -22.50 -21.35 15.23
N GLY A 322 -23.12 -22.00 14.24
CA GLY A 322 -24.56 -22.24 14.17
C GLY A 322 -25.35 -21.23 13.33
N TYR A 323 -24.68 -20.38 12.54
CA TYR A 323 -25.35 -19.57 11.52
C TYR A 323 -25.67 -20.42 10.28
N GLU A 324 -26.81 -20.17 9.64
CA GLU A 324 -27.08 -20.71 8.30
C GLU A 324 -26.39 -19.80 7.29
N VAL A 325 -25.21 -20.21 6.81
CA VAL A 325 -24.37 -19.35 5.95
C VAL A 325 -24.38 -19.85 4.52
N ARG A 326 -24.39 -18.91 3.57
CA ARG A 326 -24.14 -19.20 2.16
C ARG A 326 -23.17 -18.20 1.56
N HIS A 327 -22.10 -18.70 0.95
CA HIS A 327 -21.14 -17.87 0.22
C HIS A 327 -21.50 -17.79 -1.26
N LEU A 328 -22.08 -16.68 -1.68
CA LEU A 328 -22.42 -16.39 -3.07
C LEU A 328 -21.23 -15.70 -3.74
N TYR A 329 -20.66 -16.29 -4.79
CA TYR A 329 -19.48 -15.72 -5.46
C TYR A 329 -19.59 -15.69 -6.97
N ALA A 330 -18.97 -14.68 -7.60
CA ALA A 330 -18.97 -14.57 -9.06
C ALA A 330 -18.05 -15.59 -9.71
N ARG A 331 -18.51 -16.23 -10.79
CA ARG A 331 -17.70 -17.00 -11.72
C ARG A 331 -17.73 -16.35 -13.10
N PHE A 332 -16.55 -15.95 -13.57
CA PHE A 332 -16.36 -15.34 -14.88
C PHE A 332 -15.01 -15.78 -15.44
N GLU A 333 -15.06 -16.81 -16.30
CA GLU A 333 -13.89 -17.48 -16.86
C GLU A 333 -12.94 -16.53 -17.60
N PRO A 334 -13.40 -15.56 -18.42
CA PRO A 334 -12.50 -14.65 -19.14
C PRO A 334 -11.58 -13.82 -18.24
N TRP A 335 -11.95 -13.62 -16.97
CA TRP A 335 -11.09 -12.95 -15.97
C TRP A 335 -10.43 -13.93 -15.00
N GLY A 336 -10.65 -15.22 -15.17
CA GLY A 336 -10.16 -16.27 -14.29
C GLY A 336 -10.77 -16.22 -12.88
N LEU A 337 -12.00 -15.73 -12.74
CA LEU A 337 -12.72 -15.60 -11.47
C LEU A 337 -13.62 -16.82 -11.22
N GLY A 338 -13.77 -17.21 -9.95
CA GLY A 338 -14.60 -18.34 -9.54
C GLY A 338 -14.01 -19.71 -9.87
N LYS A 339 -12.69 -19.80 -10.11
CA LYS A 339 -11.97 -21.05 -10.33
C LYS A 339 -11.88 -21.82 -9.02
N VAL A 340 -12.78 -22.79 -8.83
CA VAL A 340 -12.79 -23.73 -7.71
C VAL A 340 -12.36 -25.10 -8.22
N THR A 341 -11.15 -25.54 -7.85
CA THR A 341 -10.55 -26.81 -8.30
C THR A 341 -10.45 -27.86 -7.20
N ALA A 342 -10.81 -27.50 -5.96
CA ALA A 342 -10.89 -28.40 -4.82
C ALA A 342 -12.22 -28.17 -4.08
N PRO A 343 -12.71 -29.15 -3.31
CA PRO A 343 -13.94 -28.97 -2.55
C PRO A 343 -13.81 -27.84 -1.52
N THR A 344 -14.89 -27.07 -1.33
CA THR A 344 -14.94 -26.01 -0.30
C THR A 344 -15.34 -26.61 1.05
N PRO A 345 -14.66 -26.28 2.16
CA PRO A 345 -15.03 -26.74 3.49
C PRO A 345 -16.24 -25.99 4.10
N PHE A 346 -17.05 -25.35 3.25
CA PHE A 346 -18.18 -24.50 3.63
C PHE A 346 -19.19 -24.41 2.47
N PRO A 347 -20.45 -24.03 2.76
CA PRO A 347 -21.47 -23.86 1.73
C PRO A 347 -21.16 -22.66 0.84
N ALA A 348 -20.91 -22.93 -0.44
CA ALA A 348 -20.63 -21.91 -1.45
C ALA A 348 -21.52 -22.12 -2.70
N GLU A 349 -21.84 -21.05 -3.41
CA GLU A 349 -22.68 -21.08 -4.60
C GLU A 349 -22.05 -20.20 -5.68
N PRO A 350 -21.59 -20.77 -6.81
CA PRO A 350 -21.10 -19.99 -7.92
C PRO A 350 -22.26 -19.30 -8.65
N LEU A 351 -22.11 -18.02 -8.94
CA LEU A 351 -22.96 -17.24 -9.81
C LEU A 351 -22.25 -17.10 -11.16
N GLU A 352 -22.66 -17.88 -12.15
CA GLU A 352 -22.08 -17.85 -13.50
C GLU A 352 -22.42 -16.55 -14.22
N PHE A 353 -21.48 -15.99 -14.98
CA PHE A 353 -21.70 -14.83 -15.83
C PHE A 353 -21.26 -15.07 -17.26
N THR A 354 -22.12 -14.69 -18.21
CA THR A 354 -21.72 -14.53 -19.61
C THR A 354 -21.06 -13.17 -19.85
N GLY A 355 -20.38 -12.99 -20.98
CA GLY A 355 -19.78 -11.71 -21.34
C GLY A 355 -20.79 -10.55 -21.43
N ALA A 356 -22.03 -10.82 -21.83
CA ALA A 356 -23.09 -9.82 -21.89
C ALA A 356 -23.60 -9.41 -20.49
N GLU A 357 -23.54 -10.32 -19.52
CA GLU A 357 -23.98 -10.08 -18.14
C GLU A 357 -22.87 -9.48 -17.26
N TRP A 358 -21.62 -9.48 -17.72
CA TRP A 358 -20.47 -8.95 -16.98
C TRP A 358 -20.41 -7.42 -16.99
N THR A 359 -21.43 -6.81 -16.42
CA THR A 359 -21.62 -5.36 -16.24
C THR A 359 -22.00 -5.09 -14.79
N THR A 360 -21.90 -3.83 -14.34
CA THR A 360 -22.33 -3.43 -12.98
C THR A 360 -23.77 -3.82 -12.70
N GLU A 361 -24.69 -3.57 -13.64
CA GLU A 361 -26.11 -3.91 -13.46
C GLU A 361 -26.35 -5.41 -13.54
N GLY A 362 -25.61 -6.14 -14.38
CA GLY A 362 -25.67 -7.59 -14.42
C GLY A 362 -25.19 -8.23 -13.12
N LEU A 363 -24.10 -7.72 -12.52
CA LEU A 363 -23.65 -8.10 -11.19
C LEU A 363 -24.74 -7.85 -10.14
N VAL A 364 -25.29 -6.63 -10.08
CA VAL A 364 -26.37 -6.29 -9.12
C VAL A 364 -27.56 -7.22 -9.29
N THR A 365 -28.00 -7.45 -10.52
CA THR A 365 -29.17 -8.28 -10.83
C THR A 365 -28.96 -9.72 -10.38
N ARG A 366 -27.83 -10.34 -10.75
CA ARG A 366 -27.54 -11.74 -10.44
C ARG A 366 -27.32 -11.96 -8.94
N PHE A 367 -26.53 -11.11 -8.30
CA PHE A 367 -26.32 -11.19 -6.86
C PHE A 367 -27.60 -10.91 -6.08
N ARG A 368 -28.41 -9.92 -6.47
CA ARG A 368 -29.69 -9.64 -5.80
C ARG A 368 -30.64 -10.82 -5.92
N ALA A 369 -30.77 -11.44 -7.10
CA ALA A 369 -31.62 -12.61 -7.26
C ALA A 369 -31.19 -13.77 -6.34
N ALA A 370 -29.89 -14.02 -6.20
CA ALA A 370 -29.37 -15.04 -5.30
C ALA A 370 -29.57 -14.67 -3.82
N VAL A 371 -29.38 -13.41 -3.45
CA VAL A 371 -29.68 -12.89 -2.10
C VAL A 371 -31.16 -13.02 -1.79
N ASP A 372 -32.05 -12.69 -2.71
CA ASP A 372 -33.50 -12.80 -2.52
C ASP A 372 -33.94 -14.26 -2.41
N ALA A 373 -33.38 -15.17 -3.23
CA ALA A 373 -33.65 -16.60 -3.16
C ALA A 373 -33.17 -17.21 -1.84
N PHE A 374 -32.01 -16.76 -1.34
CA PHE A 374 -31.51 -17.20 -0.04
C PHE A 374 -32.19 -16.49 1.13
N ASP A 375 -32.85 -15.35 0.96
CA ASP A 375 -33.52 -14.56 2.02
C ASP A 375 -32.74 -14.50 3.36
N PRO A 376 -31.54 -13.87 3.38
CA PRO A 376 -30.72 -13.76 4.56
C PRO A 376 -31.19 -12.64 5.51
N ASP A 377 -30.87 -12.78 6.79
CA ASP A 377 -31.03 -11.72 7.79
C ASP A 377 -29.88 -10.70 7.70
N TRP A 378 -28.68 -11.18 7.34
CA TRP A 378 -27.47 -10.37 7.19
C TRP A 378 -26.72 -10.65 5.90
N VAL A 379 -26.14 -9.61 5.31
CA VAL A 379 -25.26 -9.71 4.14
C VAL A 379 -23.84 -9.26 4.52
N VAL A 380 -22.81 -10.04 4.19
CA VAL A 380 -21.40 -9.67 4.43
C VAL A 380 -20.70 -9.49 3.09
N LEU A 381 -20.20 -8.29 2.82
CA LEU A 381 -19.49 -7.95 1.59
C LEU A 381 -17.98 -8.09 1.82
N THR A 382 -17.36 -9.07 1.18
CA THR A 382 -15.94 -9.41 1.35
C THR A 382 -15.16 -9.25 0.03
N ASP A 383 -14.16 -10.08 -0.26
CA ASP A 383 -13.16 -10.00 -1.34
C ASP A 383 -13.69 -9.57 -2.73
N SER A 384 -13.77 -8.25 -2.94
CA SER A 384 -14.45 -7.59 -4.08
C SER A 384 -13.90 -6.20 -4.39
N TRP A 385 -12.73 -5.81 -3.86
CA TRP A 385 -12.07 -4.51 -4.06
C TRP A 385 -12.99 -3.29 -4.21
N ASN A 386 -13.04 -2.65 -5.38
CA ASN A 386 -13.88 -1.48 -5.70
C ASN A 386 -15.32 -1.87 -6.09
N LEU A 387 -15.66 -3.14 -6.23
CA LEU A 387 -17.02 -3.63 -6.48
C LEU A 387 -17.85 -3.79 -5.19
N LYS A 388 -17.29 -3.57 -3.99
CA LYS A 388 -18.10 -3.61 -2.75
C LYS A 388 -19.30 -2.65 -2.76
N PRO A 389 -19.20 -1.39 -3.22
CA PRO A 389 -20.36 -0.51 -3.36
C PRO A 389 -21.44 -1.06 -4.30
N VAL A 390 -21.03 -1.75 -5.37
CA VAL A 390 -21.94 -2.44 -6.30
C VAL A 390 -22.66 -3.58 -5.59
N LEU A 391 -21.96 -4.40 -4.81
CA LEU A 391 -22.58 -5.47 -4.03
C LEU A 391 -23.46 -4.95 -2.88
N ALA A 392 -23.19 -3.77 -2.33
CA ALA A 392 -24.07 -3.14 -1.35
C ALA A 392 -25.45 -2.83 -1.94
N ARG A 393 -25.52 -2.42 -3.22
CA ARG A 393 -26.81 -2.32 -3.95
C ARG A 393 -27.49 -3.68 -4.08
N ALA A 394 -26.72 -4.75 -4.32
CA ALA A 394 -27.25 -6.10 -4.46
C ALA A 394 -27.85 -6.68 -3.15
N ALA A 395 -27.47 -6.15 -1.98
CA ALA A 395 -28.07 -6.54 -0.70
C ALA A 395 -29.59 -6.25 -0.59
N GLY A 396 -30.13 -5.41 -1.48
CA GLY A 396 -31.59 -5.28 -1.65
C GLY A 396 -32.32 -4.68 -0.44
N GLY A 397 -31.65 -3.83 0.35
CA GLY A 397 -32.20 -3.21 1.55
C GLY A 397 -32.04 -4.02 2.83
N ARG A 398 -31.49 -5.24 2.75
CA ARG A 398 -31.13 -6.03 3.94
C ARG A 398 -29.94 -5.41 4.67
N PRO A 399 -29.84 -5.55 6.00
CA PRO A 399 -28.66 -5.14 6.76
C PRO A 399 -27.39 -5.78 6.18
N TYR A 400 -26.40 -4.95 5.86
CA TYR A 400 -25.13 -5.44 5.33
C TYR A 400 -23.92 -4.89 6.08
N VAL A 401 -22.87 -5.69 6.05
CA VAL A 401 -21.58 -5.40 6.67
C VAL A 401 -20.53 -5.25 5.58
N LEU A 402 -19.79 -4.15 5.61
CA LEU A 402 -18.59 -3.97 4.78
C LEU A 402 -17.38 -4.54 5.51
N ARG A 403 -16.81 -5.63 4.98
CA ARG A 403 -15.59 -6.22 5.52
C ARG A 403 -14.37 -5.69 4.78
N LEU A 404 -13.55 -4.87 5.44
CA LEU A 404 -12.31 -4.33 4.89
C LEU A 404 -11.11 -5.13 5.40
N GLN A 405 -10.50 -5.93 4.53
CA GLN A 405 -9.33 -6.75 4.87
C GLN A 405 -8.00 -6.10 4.50
N ALA A 406 -8.03 -5.20 3.52
CA ALA A 406 -6.94 -4.31 3.16
C ALA A 406 -7.47 -2.86 3.04
N LEU A 407 -6.80 -2.03 2.22
CA LEU A 407 -7.25 -0.67 1.91
C LEU A 407 -8.11 -0.65 0.64
N GLU A 408 -8.84 -1.73 0.39
CA GLU A 408 -9.88 -1.86 -0.64
C GLU A 408 -10.97 -0.79 -0.48
N CYS A 409 -11.54 -0.32 -1.59
CA CYS A 409 -12.40 0.87 -1.68
C CYS A 409 -11.73 2.19 -1.26
N LEU A 410 -10.70 2.18 -0.40
CA LEU A 410 -9.97 3.38 0.03
C LEU A 410 -8.91 3.80 -0.98
N CYS A 411 -8.27 2.84 -1.66
CA CYS A 411 -7.32 3.09 -2.73
C CYS A 411 -7.70 2.39 -4.02
N PRO A 412 -8.13 3.12 -5.05
CA PRO A 412 -8.53 2.52 -6.32
C PRO A 412 -7.33 2.13 -7.18
N LEU A 413 -6.10 2.51 -6.80
CA LEU A 413 -4.91 2.21 -7.59
C LEU A 413 -4.38 0.79 -7.34
N ASN A 414 -4.29 0.34 -6.08
CA ASN A 414 -3.67 -0.96 -5.75
C ASN A 414 -4.01 -1.53 -4.37
N ASN A 415 -5.03 -1.02 -3.66
CA ASN A 415 -5.46 -1.51 -2.33
C ASN A 415 -4.40 -1.49 -1.20
N VAL A 416 -3.20 -0.97 -1.45
CA VAL A 416 -2.10 -0.81 -0.47
C VAL A 416 -1.61 0.63 -0.36
N ARG A 417 -2.19 1.55 -1.15
CA ARG A 417 -1.87 2.98 -1.15
C ARG A 417 -0.40 3.25 -1.49
N LEU A 418 0.18 2.50 -2.41
CA LEU A 418 1.53 2.76 -2.92
C LEU A 418 1.49 3.56 -4.22
N LEU A 419 2.34 4.57 -4.35
CA LEU A 419 2.52 5.34 -5.58
C LEU A 419 3.90 5.06 -6.16
N PRO A 420 4.09 5.13 -7.49
CA PRO A 420 5.42 5.16 -8.08
C PRO A 420 6.18 6.38 -7.55
N GLY A 421 7.42 6.18 -7.08
CA GLY A 421 8.28 7.28 -6.68
C GLY A 421 9.15 7.79 -7.84
N PRO A 422 9.72 9.01 -7.73
CA PRO A 422 10.50 9.64 -8.79
C PRO A 422 11.77 8.87 -9.22
N GLY A 423 12.23 7.92 -8.40
CA GLY A 423 13.40 7.09 -8.65
C GLY A 423 13.10 5.59 -8.77
N GLY A 424 11.84 5.21 -9.01
CA GLY A 424 11.41 3.81 -9.10
C GLY A 424 10.99 3.17 -7.76
N GLU A 425 11.49 3.68 -6.63
CA GLU A 425 11.08 3.25 -5.28
C GLU A 425 9.63 3.64 -4.97
N PRO A 426 8.75 2.74 -4.50
CA PRO A 426 7.37 3.08 -4.14
C PRO A 426 7.29 4.06 -2.96
N ARG A 427 6.26 4.93 -2.96
CA ARG A 427 5.97 5.86 -1.88
C ARG A 427 4.58 5.61 -1.29
N GLN A 428 4.46 5.63 0.04
CA GLN A 428 3.18 5.55 0.72
C GLN A 428 2.31 6.80 0.44
N CYS A 429 1.08 6.58 -0.01
CA CYS A 429 0.06 7.60 -0.20
C CYS A 429 -0.67 7.89 1.11
N THR A 430 -0.95 9.17 1.35
CA THR A 430 -1.69 9.66 2.52
C THR A 430 -3.15 10.01 2.22
N ARG A 431 -3.62 9.77 0.99
CA ARG A 431 -4.99 10.05 0.52
C ARG A 431 -5.86 8.80 0.45
N HIS A 432 -7.19 8.94 0.45
CA HIS A 432 -8.14 7.84 0.20
C HIS A 432 -9.43 8.36 -0.43
N GLN A 433 -10.23 7.47 -1.05
CA GLN A 433 -11.41 7.87 -1.83
C GLN A 433 -12.49 8.56 -1.01
N LEU A 434 -12.69 8.16 0.25
CA LEU A 434 -13.73 8.77 1.10
C LEU A 434 -13.39 10.21 1.53
N ALA A 435 -12.11 10.56 1.67
CA ALA A 435 -11.70 11.93 2.02
C ALA A 435 -11.36 12.80 0.79
N THR A 436 -10.74 12.21 -0.24
CA THR A 436 -10.20 12.94 -1.40
C THR A 436 -10.56 12.28 -2.73
N PRO A 437 -11.85 12.09 -3.04
CA PRO A 437 -12.30 11.32 -4.21
C PRO A 437 -11.77 11.89 -5.53
N ASP A 438 -11.75 13.21 -5.69
CA ASP A 438 -11.31 13.84 -6.95
C ASP A 438 -9.80 13.70 -7.18
N ALA A 439 -9.01 13.73 -6.11
CA ALA A 439 -7.58 13.47 -6.17
C ALA A 439 -7.28 12.00 -6.48
N CYS A 440 -8.06 11.07 -5.91
CA CYS A 440 -7.96 9.65 -6.21
C CYS A 440 -8.37 9.34 -7.66
N ALA A 441 -9.44 9.98 -8.17
CA ALA A 441 -9.85 9.84 -9.56
C ALA A 441 -8.77 10.35 -10.53
N ARG A 442 -8.13 11.49 -10.22
CA ARG A 442 -6.99 12.00 -10.99
C ARG A 442 -5.80 11.04 -10.96
N CYS A 443 -5.45 10.54 -9.77
CA CYS A 443 -4.39 9.55 -9.59
C CYS A 443 -4.63 8.30 -10.44
N VAL A 444 -5.87 7.81 -10.52
CA VAL A 444 -6.22 6.67 -11.38
C VAL A 444 -6.05 7.00 -12.86
N ARG A 445 -6.43 8.20 -13.31
CA ARG A 445 -6.24 8.61 -14.70
C ARG A 445 -4.75 8.70 -15.08
N GLU A 446 -3.93 9.25 -14.19
CA GLU A 446 -2.50 9.47 -14.45
C GLU A 446 -1.67 8.19 -14.28
N LEU A 447 -1.94 7.41 -13.23
CA LEU A 447 -1.10 6.30 -12.79
C LEU A 447 -1.79 4.94 -12.94
N GLY A 448 -3.02 4.88 -13.44
CA GLY A 448 -3.81 3.64 -13.51
C GLY A 448 -3.16 2.52 -14.31
N HIS A 449 -2.24 2.86 -15.22
CA HIS A 449 -1.40 1.92 -15.98
C HIS A 449 -0.42 1.13 -15.10
N THR A 450 -0.15 1.58 -13.88
CA THR A 450 0.75 0.90 -12.91
C THR A 450 0.04 -0.17 -12.07
N SER A 451 -1.29 -0.25 -12.12
CA SER A 451 -2.05 -1.34 -11.49
C SER A 451 -1.93 -2.62 -12.30
N GLY A 452 -2.05 -3.80 -11.67
CA GLY A 452 -2.19 -5.07 -12.39
C GLY A 452 -3.48 -5.16 -13.22
N ASP A 453 -3.47 -6.01 -14.26
CA ASP A 453 -4.52 -6.07 -15.29
C ASP A 453 -5.91 -6.30 -14.71
N LEU A 454 -6.05 -7.30 -13.82
CA LEU A 454 -7.32 -7.59 -13.15
C LEU A 454 -7.82 -6.40 -12.33
N HIS A 455 -6.94 -5.69 -11.63
CA HIS A 455 -7.30 -4.51 -10.84
C HIS A 455 -7.72 -3.33 -11.73
N ARG A 456 -7.12 -3.18 -12.92
CA ARG A 456 -7.57 -2.17 -13.92
C ARG A 456 -8.95 -2.52 -14.46
N ALA A 457 -9.17 -3.78 -14.81
CA ALA A 457 -10.43 -4.27 -15.37
C ALA A 457 -11.57 -4.15 -14.35
N GLU A 458 -11.35 -4.60 -13.11
CA GLU A 458 -12.30 -4.49 -11.99
C GLU A 458 -12.69 -3.05 -11.71
N ARG A 459 -11.71 -2.16 -11.65
CA ARG A 459 -11.93 -0.73 -11.44
C ARG A 459 -12.74 -0.08 -12.57
N ALA A 460 -12.46 -0.47 -13.82
CA ALA A 460 -13.20 0.02 -14.98
C ALA A 460 -14.65 -0.47 -14.95
N LEU A 461 -14.87 -1.75 -14.63
CA LEU A 461 -16.20 -2.33 -14.45
C LEU A 461 -16.98 -1.62 -13.35
N ALA A 462 -16.37 -1.38 -12.19
CA ALA A 462 -17.00 -0.63 -11.10
C ALA A 462 -17.32 0.84 -11.46
N GLY A 463 -16.71 1.40 -12.52
CA GLY A 463 -16.90 2.80 -12.90
C GLY A 463 -16.15 3.79 -12.00
N VAL A 464 -15.05 3.38 -11.39
CA VAL A 464 -14.29 4.22 -10.46
C VAL A 464 -13.81 5.52 -11.12
N GLY A 465 -13.96 6.62 -10.38
CA GLY A 465 -13.61 7.96 -10.85
C GLY A 465 -14.75 8.68 -11.57
N THR A 466 -15.91 8.02 -11.74
CA THR A 466 -17.15 8.67 -12.18
C THR A 466 -17.93 9.27 -10.99
N PRO A 467 -18.77 10.29 -11.22
CA PRO A 467 -19.70 10.79 -10.19
C PRO A 467 -20.66 9.73 -9.68
N GLY A 468 -21.11 8.80 -10.56
CA GLY A 468 -22.01 7.70 -10.20
C GLY A 468 -21.37 6.77 -9.18
N TYR A 469 -20.18 6.23 -9.48
CA TYR A 469 -19.45 5.39 -8.53
C TYR A 469 -19.13 6.12 -7.22
N ARG A 470 -18.80 7.42 -7.29
CA ARG A 470 -18.57 8.22 -6.07
C ARG A 470 -19.81 8.21 -5.19
N ALA A 471 -20.99 8.49 -5.74
CA ALA A 471 -22.24 8.46 -4.97
C ALA A 471 -22.50 7.07 -4.38
N GLU A 472 -22.30 6.01 -5.16
CA GLU A 472 -22.44 4.63 -4.68
C GLU A 472 -21.47 4.29 -3.55
N LEU A 473 -20.20 4.72 -3.65
CA LEU A 473 -19.19 4.49 -2.62
C LEU A 473 -19.61 5.12 -1.29
N PHE A 474 -20.03 6.38 -1.27
CA PHE A 474 -20.49 7.01 -0.03
C PHE A 474 -21.76 6.37 0.50
N ALA A 475 -22.74 6.09 -0.36
CA ALA A 475 -23.98 5.42 0.04
C ALA A 475 -23.72 4.03 0.65
N ALA A 476 -22.74 3.28 0.13
CA ALA A 476 -22.37 1.97 0.66
C ALA A 476 -21.76 2.06 2.07
N PHE A 477 -20.94 3.07 2.35
CA PHE A 477 -20.36 3.25 3.69
C PHE A 477 -21.36 3.83 4.68
N GLU A 478 -22.17 4.81 4.26
CA GLU A 478 -23.19 5.44 5.11
C GLU A 478 -24.37 4.51 5.43
N GLY A 479 -24.70 3.61 4.49
CA GLY A 479 -25.79 2.65 4.61
C GLY A 479 -25.38 1.31 5.24
N ALA A 480 -24.09 1.06 5.45
CA ALA A 480 -23.63 -0.16 6.10
C ALA A 480 -24.12 -0.21 7.55
N ALA A 481 -24.64 -1.36 7.96
CA ALA A 481 -25.00 -1.60 9.35
C ALA A 481 -23.76 -1.62 10.26
N ALA A 482 -22.62 -2.09 9.72
CA ALA A 482 -21.30 -1.93 10.31
C ALA A 482 -20.19 -2.00 9.24
N VAL A 483 -19.09 -1.29 9.48
CA VAL A 483 -17.84 -1.45 8.72
C VAL A 483 -16.81 -2.13 9.62
N LEU A 484 -16.37 -3.33 9.21
CA LEU A 484 -15.37 -4.11 9.95
C LEU A 484 -13.99 -3.85 9.36
N ALA A 485 -13.24 -2.95 9.98
CA ALA A 485 -11.88 -2.58 9.59
C ALA A 485 -10.84 -3.49 10.27
N VAL A 486 -9.80 -3.89 9.55
CA VAL A 486 -8.81 -4.86 10.06
C VAL A 486 -7.86 -4.31 11.14
N ASN A 487 -7.70 -2.99 11.23
CA ASN A 487 -6.84 -2.33 12.21
C ASN A 487 -7.37 -0.90 12.54
N PRO A 488 -6.89 -0.27 13.62
CA PRO A 488 -7.31 1.08 14.00
C PRO A 488 -7.01 2.18 12.97
N LEU A 489 -5.92 2.07 12.21
CA LEU A 489 -5.57 3.05 11.18
C LEU A 489 -6.59 3.05 10.03
N THR A 490 -7.05 1.88 9.61
CA THR A 490 -8.11 1.74 8.59
C THR A 490 -9.46 2.18 9.16
N ALA A 491 -9.77 1.86 10.43
CA ALA A 491 -10.98 2.32 11.10
C ALA A 491 -11.07 3.86 11.11
N ALA A 492 -10.01 4.55 11.52
CA ALA A 492 -9.95 6.01 11.54
C ALA A 492 -10.17 6.65 10.15
N MET A 493 -9.84 5.97 9.04
CA MET A 493 -10.11 6.47 7.68
C MET A 493 -11.59 6.38 7.28
N VAL A 494 -12.37 5.51 7.93
CA VAL A 494 -13.76 5.21 7.56
C VAL A 494 -14.77 5.72 8.58
N GLU A 495 -14.37 5.92 9.84
CA GLU A 495 -15.20 6.48 10.93
C GLU A 495 -15.98 7.73 10.54
N PRO A 496 -15.42 8.72 9.80
CA PRO A 496 -16.19 9.90 9.41
C PRO A 496 -17.31 9.64 8.38
N HIS A 497 -17.39 8.42 7.84
CA HIS A 497 -18.19 8.07 6.66
C HIS A 497 -19.14 6.88 6.90
N ALA A 498 -19.15 6.33 8.12
CA ALA A 498 -19.95 5.16 8.48
C ALA A 498 -20.56 5.33 9.87
N ARG A 499 -21.71 4.68 10.10
CA ARG A 499 -22.46 4.81 11.36
C ARG A 499 -21.86 3.99 12.51
N ASP A 500 -21.36 2.80 12.19
CA ASP A 500 -20.70 1.89 13.14
C ASP A 500 -19.43 1.35 12.47
N VAL A 501 -18.29 1.58 13.11
CA VAL A 501 -16.99 1.09 12.67
C VAL A 501 -16.37 0.28 13.79
N ARG A 502 -16.00 -0.96 13.48
CA ARG A 502 -15.41 -1.89 14.44
C ARG A 502 -14.06 -2.36 13.94
N VAL A 503 -13.06 -2.35 14.82
CA VAL A 503 -11.77 -2.98 14.56
C VAL A 503 -11.92 -4.49 14.76
N VAL A 504 -11.93 -5.23 13.66
CA VAL A 504 -12.05 -6.70 13.64
C VAL A 504 -10.94 -7.26 12.75
N THR A 505 -10.04 -8.04 13.33
CA THR A 505 -8.87 -8.62 12.65
C THR A 505 -9.28 -9.68 11.62
N ALA A 506 -8.41 -9.96 10.65
CA ALA A 506 -8.60 -11.14 9.83
C ALA A 506 -8.31 -12.37 10.68
N GLY A 507 -9.30 -13.24 10.85
CA GLY A 507 -9.13 -14.45 11.64
C GLY A 507 -8.25 -15.49 10.96
N MET A 508 -7.81 -16.46 11.76
CA MET A 508 -7.09 -17.64 11.32
C MET A 508 -7.66 -18.89 11.98
N ASP A 509 -7.70 -19.98 11.23
CA ASP A 509 -8.08 -21.28 11.72
C ASP A 509 -7.02 -21.80 12.72
N PRO A 510 -7.36 -21.98 14.01
CA PRO A 510 -6.40 -22.45 15.01
C PRO A 510 -5.92 -23.89 14.74
N ASP A 511 -6.70 -24.72 14.03
CA ASP A 511 -6.33 -26.13 13.76
C ASP A 511 -5.12 -26.23 12.82
N ARG A 512 -4.86 -25.18 12.04
CA ARG A 512 -3.65 -25.06 11.22
C ARG A 512 -2.38 -24.88 12.05
N PHE A 513 -2.53 -24.47 13.32
CA PHE A 513 -1.45 -24.15 14.24
C PHE A 513 -1.56 -24.97 15.54
N PRO A 514 -1.39 -26.30 15.48
CA PRO A 514 -1.48 -27.16 16.66
C PRO A 514 -0.45 -26.75 17.70
N TRP A 515 -0.86 -26.63 18.97
CA TRP A 515 0.04 -26.21 20.05
C TRP A 515 -0.08 -27.13 21.27
N PRO A 516 1.04 -27.65 21.82
CA PRO A 516 2.40 -27.53 21.28
C PRO A 516 2.54 -28.24 19.92
N PHE A 517 3.40 -27.71 19.05
CA PHE A 517 3.66 -28.36 17.75
C PHE A 517 4.39 -29.70 17.96
N PRO A 518 4.08 -30.75 17.16
CA PRO A 518 4.84 -31.99 17.20
C PRO A 518 6.34 -31.76 16.92
N ASN A 519 7.20 -32.27 17.80
CA ASN A 519 8.66 -32.03 17.80
C ASN A 519 9.39 -32.42 16.50
N GLU A 520 8.78 -33.24 15.67
CA GLU A 520 9.39 -33.86 14.48
C GLU A 520 9.61 -32.87 13.30
N ARG A 521 9.02 -31.67 13.33
CA ARG A 521 9.01 -30.73 12.18
C ARG A 521 10.26 -29.84 12.05
N ARG A 522 11.38 -30.20 12.67
CA ARG A 522 12.70 -29.57 12.42
C ARG A 522 13.44 -30.13 11.19
N ALA A 523 12.73 -30.74 10.23
CA ALA A 523 13.33 -31.26 9.00
C ALA A 523 14.21 -30.20 8.31
N GLY A 524 15.41 -30.63 7.87
CA GLY A 524 16.39 -29.77 7.19
C GLY A 524 17.05 -28.69 8.06
N ALA A 525 17.15 -28.90 9.39
CA ALA A 525 17.85 -27.97 10.28
C ALA A 525 19.35 -28.15 10.16
N THR A 526 20.07 -27.05 9.91
CA THR A 526 21.52 -27.03 10.06
C THR A 526 21.83 -27.21 11.55
N PRO A 527 22.50 -28.31 11.97
CA PRO A 527 22.76 -28.56 13.38
C PRO A 527 23.49 -27.38 14.04
N GLY A 528 23.06 -26.99 15.22
CA GLY A 528 23.68 -25.89 15.99
C GLY A 528 23.38 -24.47 15.50
N ARG A 529 22.57 -24.28 14.45
CA ARG A 529 22.13 -22.94 14.01
C ARG A 529 20.71 -22.61 14.48
N LEU A 530 20.55 -21.38 14.98
CA LEU A 530 19.25 -20.76 15.26
C LEU A 530 18.57 -20.32 13.96
N ARG A 531 17.25 -20.43 13.90
CA ARG A 531 16.47 -20.15 12.68
C ARG A 531 15.68 -18.87 12.77
N VAL A 532 15.99 -17.92 11.89
CA VAL A 532 15.15 -16.75 11.61
C VAL A 532 14.32 -17.06 10.38
N LEU A 533 12.99 -17.01 10.46
CA LEU A 533 12.12 -17.26 9.30
C LEU A 533 11.63 -15.94 8.71
N PHE A 534 11.83 -15.77 7.40
CA PHE A 534 11.17 -14.77 6.58
C PHE A 534 10.19 -15.47 5.62
N ALA A 535 8.90 -15.27 5.84
CA ALA A 535 7.85 -15.80 4.98
C ALA A 535 7.23 -14.69 4.13
N GLY A 536 7.67 -14.59 2.87
CA GLY A 536 7.27 -13.55 1.92
C GLY A 536 8.09 -13.59 0.63
N LEU A 537 7.66 -12.79 -0.36
CA LEU A 537 8.35 -12.66 -1.64
C LEU A 537 9.55 -11.71 -1.51
N THR A 538 10.73 -12.15 -1.91
CA THR A 538 11.98 -11.38 -1.79
C THR A 538 12.02 -10.18 -2.75
N ARG A 539 11.36 -10.31 -3.91
CA ARG A 539 11.29 -9.27 -4.95
C ARG A 539 10.18 -8.25 -4.70
N GLU A 540 9.26 -8.54 -3.79
CA GLU A 540 8.20 -7.61 -3.42
C GLU A 540 8.77 -6.58 -2.43
N TRP A 541 9.13 -5.41 -2.94
CA TRP A 541 9.82 -4.36 -2.18
C TRP A 541 9.19 -4.10 -0.80
N MET A 542 7.85 -4.02 -0.74
CA MET A 542 7.13 -3.72 0.50
C MET A 542 7.35 -4.74 1.60
N LYS A 543 7.70 -6.01 1.29
CA LYS A 543 8.00 -7.05 2.27
C LYS A 543 9.35 -6.85 2.97
N GLY A 544 10.20 -5.98 2.45
CA GLY A 544 11.41 -5.52 3.13
C GLY A 544 12.55 -6.53 3.20
N PHE A 545 12.58 -7.53 2.31
CA PHE A 545 13.68 -8.50 2.28
C PHE A 545 15.06 -7.85 2.09
N HIS A 546 15.14 -6.75 1.33
CA HIS A 546 16.37 -5.98 1.16
C HIS A 546 16.91 -5.41 2.50
N VAL A 547 16.01 -5.01 3.41
CA VAL A 547 16.38 -4.56 4.77
C VAL A 547 16.88 -5.74 5.60
N LEU A 548 16.17 -6.87 5.56
CA LEU A 548 16.60 -8.09 6.25
C LEU A 548 17.95 -8.60 5.73
N ARG A 549 18.17 -8.56 4.42
CA ARG A 549 19.44 -8.96 3.80
C ARG A 549 20.61 -8.12 4.30
N ALA A 550 20.43 -6.80 4.38
CA ALA A 550 21.43 -5.91 4.95
C ALA A 550 21.65 -6.16 6.45
N ALA A 551 20.57 -6.37 7.22
CA ALA A 551 20.64 -6.66 8.65
C ALA A 551 21.33 -8.00 8.95
N ALA A 552 20.96 -9.07 8.22
CA ALA A 552 21.53 -10.41 8.37
C ALA A 552 23.00 -10.45 7.96
N THR A 553 23.38 -9.73 6.89
CA THR A 553 24.78 -9.60 6.48
C THR A 553 25.61 -8.94 7.57
N ARG A 554 25.12 -7.84 8.15
CA ARG A 554 25.77 -7.17 9.29
C ARG A 554 25.87 -8.10 10.51
N LEU A 555 24.80 -8.84 10.82
CA LEU A 555 24.78 -9.75 11.96
C LEU A 555 25.75 -10.93 11.77
N TRP A 556 25.92 -11.40 10.54
CA TRP A 556 26.83 -12.50 10.19
C TRP A 556 28.30 -12.20 10.45
N GLU A 557 28.70 -10.92 10.45
CA GLU A 557 30.04 -10.48 10.84
C GLU A 557 30.30 -10.73 12.34
N ALA A 558 29.25 -10.64 13.18
CA ALA A 558 29.35 -10.77 14.63
C ALA A 558 29.05 -12.19 15.15
N ARG A 559 28.15 -12.94 14.51
CA ARG A 559 27.79 -14.31 14.91
C ARG A 559 27.37 -15.16 13.71
N ARG A 560 27.77 -16.43 13.69
CA ARG A 560 27.55 -17.37 12.56
C ARG A 560 26.72 -18.60 12.94
N ASP A 561 26.14 -18.58 14.13
CA ASP A 561 25.30 -19.62 14.73
C ASP A 561 23.81 -19.46 14.36
N PHE A 562 23.50 -18.79 13.25
CA PHE A 562 22.12 -18.64 12.77
C PHE A 562 21.98 -18.88 11.27
N GLU A 563 20.76 -19.09 10.82
CA GLU A 563 20.36 -19.09 9.40
C GLU A 563 19.04 -18.33 9.23
N VAL A 564 18.88 -17.67 8.08
CA VAL A 564 17.61 -17.07 7.65
C VAL A 564 16.96 -18.02 6.64
N VAL A 565 15.84 -18.61 7.03
CA VAL A 565 15.01 -19.43 6.15
C VAL A 565 14.08 -18.51 5.36
N VAL A 566 14.10 -18.63 4.03
CA VAL A 566 13.38 -17.74 3.10
C VAL A 566 12.41 -18.55 2.26
N THR A 567 11.11 -18.25 2.33
CA THR A 567 10.04 -18.97 1.59
C THR A 567 9.89 -18.47 0.15
N ASP A 568 10.99 -18.31 -0.56
CA ASP A 568 11.03 -17.87 -1.96
C ASP A 568 12.13 -18.64 -2.70
N ALA A 569 12.10 -18.61 -4.03
CA ALA A 569 13.14 -19.20 -4.85
C ALA A 569 14.48 -18.49 -4.61
N ALA A 570 15.57 -19.24 -4.67
CA ALA A 570 16.91 -18.67 -4.63
C ALA A 570 17.12 -17.71 -5.81
N PRO A 571 17.87 -16.61 -5.63
CA PRO A 571 18.27 -15.75 -6.74
C PRO A 571 19.24 -16.48 -7.68
N ASP A 572 19.31 -16.01 -8.93
CA ASP A 572 20.33 -16.47 -9.87
C ASP A 572 21.71 -15.96 -9.40
N GLY A 573 22.62 -16.87 -9.07
CA GLY A 573 23.98 -16.55 -8.63
C GLY A 573 24.30 -16.97 -7.19
N PRO A 574 25.40 -16.44 -6.62
CA PRO A 574 25.82 -16.82 -5.27
C PRO A 574 24.81 -16.34 -4.23
N VAL A 575 24.43 -17.26 -3.34
CA VAL A 575 23.57 -16.99 -2.18
C VAL A 575 24.40 -16.64 -0.96
N GLU A 576 23.83 -15.84 -0.07
CA GLU A 576 24.49 -15.48 1.17
C GLU A 576 24.68 -16.69 2.10
N PRO A 577 25.80 -16.79 2.84
CA PRO A 577 26.08 -17.96 3.68
C PRO A 577 25.15 -18.11 4.89
N TRP A 578 24.43 -17.05 5.23
CA TRP A 578 23.39 -17.03 6.25
C TRP A 578 22.01 -17.40 5.71
N ALA A 579 21.80 -17.46 4.39
CA ALA A 579 20.48 -17.64 3.79
C ALA A 579 20.22 -19.10 3.38
N ARG A 580 18.98 -19.57 3.61
CA ARG A 580 18.46 -20.85 3.12
C ARG A 580 17.11 -20.64 2.45
N TYR A 581 17.10 -20.68 1.12
CA TYR A 581 15.89 -20.56 0.31
C TYR A 581 15.20 -21.91 0.19
N ILE A 582 13.91 -21.96 0.55
CA ILE A 582 13.12 -23.22 0.55
C ILE A 582 12.01 -23.21 -0.50
N GLY A 583 11.95 -22.17 -1.33
CA GLY A 583 10.86 -22.00 -2.29
C GLY A 583 9.54 -21.67 -1.60
N TRP A 584 8.50 -21.55 -2.43
CA TRP A 584 7.14 -21.27 -1.99
C TRP A 584 6.62 -22.39 -1.07
N GLN A 585 5.90 -22.00 -0.02
CA GLN A 585 5.32 -22.93 0.96
C GLN A 585 3.80 -22.84 0.95
N SER A 586 3.13 -24.00 1.01
CA SER A 586 1.67 -24.06 1.09
C SER A 586 1.15 -23.59 2.45
N GLN A 587 -0.15 -23.28 2.52
CA GLN A 587 -0.83 -22.94 3.79
C GLN A 587 -0.82 -24.11 4.80
N GLY A 588 -0.59 -25.35 4.34
CA GLY A 588 -0.43 -26.54 5.19
C GLY A 588 1.01 -26.80 5.64
N ASP A 589 2.01 -26.39 4.84
CA ASP A 589 3.43 -26.62 5.14
C ASP A 589 4.07 -25.48 5.96
N LEU A 590 3.68 -24.23 5.68
CA LEU A 590 4.20 -23.04 6.35
C LEU A 590 4.09 -23.10 7.88
N PRO A 591 2.99 -23.59 8.50
CA PRO A 591 2.91 -23.76 9.95
C PRO A 591 4.05 -24.60 10.54
N GLY A 592 4.51 -25.63 9.82
CA GLY A 592 5.66 -26.45 10.24
C GLY A 592 6.96 -25.65 10.27
N HIS A 593 7.18 -24.80 9.27
CA HIS A 593 8.35 -23.91 9.22
C HIS A 593 8.31 -22.83 10.31
N LEU A 594 7.13 -22.24 10.56
CA LEU A 594 6.92 -21.30 11.66
C LEU A 594 7.24 -21.96 13.00
N ALA A 595 6.70 -23.14 13.27
CA ALA A 595 6.98 -23.91 14.48
C ALA A 595 8.46 -24.31 14.62
N GLY A 596 9.15 -24.52 13.51
CA GLY A 596 10.58 -24.83 13.46
C GLY A 596 11.51 -23.61 13.62
N ALA A 597 10.98 -22.39 13.60
CA ALA A 597 11.75 -21.17 13.76
C ALA A 597 12.04 -20.84 15.24
N ASP A 598 13.14 -20.13 15.48
CA ASP A 598 13.46 -19.48 16.76
C ASP A 598 12.89 -18.06 16.81
N VAL A 599 12.93 -17.35 15.69
CA VAL A 599 12.38 -15.99 15.52
C VAL A 599 11.73 -15.88 14.14
N VAL A 600 10.60 -15.18 14.03
CA VAL A 600 9.99 -14.84 12.73
C VAL A 600 10.15 -13.35 12.49
N VAL A 601 10.61 -12.97 11.30
CA VAL A 601 10.88 -11.58 10.93
C VAL A 601 9.92 -11.08 9.85
N VAL A 602 9.31 -9.92 10.08
CA VAL A 602 8.35 -9.25 9.20
C VAL A 602 8.81 -7.80 8.96
N PRO A 603 9.87 -7.59 8.16
CA PRO A 603 10.58 -6.33 8.03
C PRO A 603 9.91 -5.37 7.02
N THR A 604 8.57 -5.39 6.94
CA THR A 604 7.76 -4.64 5.96
C THR A 604 8.14 -3.15 5.94
N VAL A 605 8.28 -2.56 4.76
CA VAL A 605 8.68 -1.14 4.58
C VAL A 605 7.54 -0.22 4.10
N ALA A 606 6.36 -0.79 3.84
CA ALA A 606 5.15 -0.06 3.48
C ALA A 606 3.99 -0.37 4.45
N GLN A 607 2.90 0.38 4.35
CA GLN A 607 1.69 0.06 5.12
C GLN A 607 1.16 -1.31 4.73
N GLU A 608 1.11 -2.20 5.73
CA GLU A 608 0.44 -3.48 5.65
C GLU A 608 -0.80 -3.47 6.53
N ALA A 609 -1.86 -4.17 6.12
CA ALA A 609 -3.16 -4.09 6.78
C ALA A 609 -3.17 -4.81 8.14
N LEU A 610 -2.62 -6.02 8.22
CA LEU A 610 -2.54 -6.79 9.47
C LEU A 610 -1.14 -7.35 9.75
N GLY A 611 -0.44 -7.79 8.70
CA GLY A 611 0.77 -8.60 8.82
C GLY A 611 0.42 -10.03 9.20
N ARG A 612 -0.25 -10.76 8.29
CA ARG A 612 -0.71 -12.14 8.54
C ARG A 612 0.41 -13.04 9.05
N THR A 613 1.60 -12.97 8.45
CA THR A 613 2.78 -13.74 8.89
C THR A 613 3.13 -13.52 10.36
N ALA A 614 2.94 -12.31 10.90
CA ALA A 614 3.16 -12.02 12.32
C ALA A 614 2.14 -12.74 13.21
N VAL A 615 0.86 -12.79 12.79
CA VAL A 615 -0.19 -13.52 13.50
C VAL A 615 0.04 -15.03 13.41
N GLU A 616 0.45 -15.56 12.25
CA GLU A 616 0.77 -16.99 12.07
C GLU A 616 1.97 -17.40 12.94
N ALA A 617 2.96 -16.52 13.10
CA ALA A 617 4.07 -16.73 14.02
C ALA A 617 3.62 -16.75 15.50
N MET A 618 2.72 -15.86 15.89
CA MET A 618 2.10 -15.88 17.21
C MET A 618 1.30 -17.16 17.44
N ALA A 619 0.52 -17.61 16.45
CA ALA A 619 -0.18 -18.88 16.48
C ALA A 619 0.78 -20.05 16.69
N ALA A 620 1.96 -20.00 16.07
CA ALA A 620 3.05 -20.97 16.27
C ALA A 620 3.86 -20.79 17.56
N GLY A 621 3.46 -19.86 18.44
CA GLY A 621 4.13 -19.56 19.71
C GLY A 621 5.56 -19.04 19.53
N LYS A 622 5.82 -18.28 18.45
CA LYS A 622 7.14 -17.73 18.14
C LYS A 622 7.21 -16.24 18.33
N PRO A 623 8.36 -15.72 18.83
CA PRO A 623 8.57 -14.29 18.91
C PRO A 623 8.65 -13.68 17.51
N VAL A 624 7.99 -12.54 17.34
CA VAL A 624 7.96 -11.78 16.08
C VAL A 624 8.89 -10.57 16.19
N VAL A 625 9.71 -10.33 15.18
CA VAL A 625 10.39 -9.04 14.95
C VAL A 625 9.74 -8.39 13.74
N ALA A 626 9.06 -7.27 13.94
CA ALA A 626 8.29 -6.62 12.88
C ALA A 626 8.62 -5.13 12.76
N SER A 627 8.38 -4.55 11.58
CA SER A 627 8.48 -3.10 11.42
C SER A 627 7.34 -2.35 12.12
N ARG A 628 7.63 -1.20 12.70
CA ARG A 628 6.68 -0.29 13.36
C ARG A 628 5.88 0.53 12.33
N ILE A 629 5.15 -0.14 11.43
CA ILE A 629 4.40 0.48 10.33
C ILE A 629 3.06 -0.22 10.08
N GLY A 630 2.06 0.54 9.65
CA GLY A 630 0.75 0.00 9.27
C GLY A 630 0.02 -0.68 10.44
N GLY A 631 -0.54 -1.86 10.20
CA GLY A 631 -1.22 -2.68 11.22
C GLY A 631 -0.29 -3.47 12.15
N LEU A 632 1.02 -3.54 11.87
CA LEU A 632 1.96 -4.33 12.66
C LEU A 632 2.07 -3.88 14.14
N PRO A 633 2.05 -2.57 14.49
CA PRO A 633 2.02 -2.13 15.88
C PRO A 633 0.73 -2.48 16.63
N PHE A 634 -0.37 -2.76 15.92
CA PHE A 634 -1.60 -3.27 16.51
C PHE A 634 -1.53 -4.80 16.71
N THR A 635 -0.89 -5.50 15.78
CA THR A 635 -0.69 -6.95 15.86
C THR A 635 0.31 -7.32 16.95
N VAL A 636 1.51 -6.73 16.92
CA VAL A 636 2.65 -7.00 17.79
C VAL A 636 2.77 -5.94 18.89
N THR A 637 2.74 -6.38 20.14
CA THR A 637 2.97 -5.52 21.31
C THR A 637 4.45 -5.55 21.66
N ASP A 638 5.14 -4.43 21.44
CA ASP A 638 6.59 -4.30 21.62
C ASP A 638 7.04 -4.70 23.03
N GLY A 639 8.02 -5.60 23.13
CA GLY A 639 8.55 -6.12 24.39
C GLY A 639 7.66 -7.16 25.11
N ALA A 640 6.43 -7.37 24.64
CA ALA A 640 5.46 -8.29 25.24
C ALA A 640 5.17 -9.53 24.38
N THR A 641 4.79 -9.36 23.10
CA THR A 641 4.54 -10.48 22.17
C THR A 641 5.57 -10.57 21.04
N GLY A 642 6.46 -9.59 20.95
CA GLY A 642 7.51 -9.49 19.95
C GLY A 642 8.35 -8.23 20.16
N ALA A 643 9.01 -7.77 19.10
CA ALA A 643 9.78 -6.53 19.08
C ALA A 643 9.48 -5.73 17.80
N LEU A 644 9.38 -4.40 17.93
CA LEU A 644 9.10 -3.48 16.82
C LEU A 644 10.32 -2.62 16.47
N CYS A 645 10.81 -2.71 15.24
CA CYS A 645 11.92 -1.91 14.70
C CYS A 645 11.42 -0.77 13.80
N ALA A 646 12.23 0.27 13.58
CA ALA A 646 11.94 1.25 12.54
C ALA A 646 11.91 0.59 11.13
N PRO A 647 10.91 0.94 10.30
CA PRO A 647 10.84 0.42 8.93
C PRO A 647 12.05 0.92 8.11
N GLY A 648 12.72 0.03 7.41
CA GLY A 648 13.86 0.39 6.57
C GLY A 648 15.19 0.55 7.31
N ASP A 649 15.26 0.28 8.63
CA ASP A 649 16.50 0.35 9.41
C ASP A 649 17.14 -1.04 9.59
N PRO A 650 18.18 -1.38 8.79
CA PRO A 650 18.87 -2.66 8.94
C PRO A 650 19.74 -2.75 10.19
N VAL A 651 20.14 -1.63 10.79
CA VAL A 651 21.00 -1.62 11.99
C VAL A 651 20.17 -1.98 13.21
N GLU A 652 19.02 -1.33 13.39
CA GLU A 652 18.08 -1.63 14.47
C GLU A 652 17.53 -3.07 14.33
N LEU A 653 17.22 -3.49 13.10
CA LEU A 653 16.78 -4.86 12.83
C LEU A 653 17.86 -5.89 13.22
N ALA A 654 19.11 -5.66 12.84
CA ALA A 654 20.22 -6.54 13.21
C ALA A 654 20.42 -6.62 14.74
N GLY A 655 20.37 -5.47 15.44
CA GLY A 655 20.49 -5.42 16.90
C GLY A 655 19.36 -6.15 17.61
N THR A 656 18.14 -6.01 17.11
CA THR A 656 16.96 -6.70 17.66
C THR A 656 17.03 -8.21 17.44
N LEU A 657 17.42 -8.65 16.24
CA LEU A 657 17.66 -10.06 15.96
C LEU A 657 18.78 -10.62 16.83
N ALA A 658 19.90 -9.90 16.99
CA ALA A 658 21.02 -10.32 17.83
C ALA A 658 20.58 -10.57 19.28
N ARG A 659 19.79 -9.65 19.85
CA ARG A 659 19.23 -9.75 21.20
C ARG A 659 18.37 -11.00 21.35
N LEU A 660 17.39 -11.20 20.46
CA LEU A 660 16.51 -12.37 20.56
C LEU A 660 17.26 -13.67 20.32
N LEU A 661 18.19 -13.74 19.38
CA LEU A 661 19.00 -14.94 19.14
C LEU A 661 19.94 -15.24 20.31
N GLY A 662 20.32 -14.25 21.11
CA GLY A 662 21.15 -14.42 22.31
C GLY A 662 20.39 -14.83 23.58
N ASP A 663 19.06 -14.70 23.61
CA ASP A 663 18.27 -14.86 24.84
C ASP A 663 17.09 -15.82 24.64
N ALA A 664 17.33 -17.11 24.89
CA ALA A 664 16.32 -18.15 24.75
C ALA A 664 15.12 -17.99 25.73
N PRO A 665 15.31 -17.67 27.03
CA PRO A 665 14.21 -17.35 27.93
C PRO A 665 13.30 -16.23 27.41
N LEU A 666 13.88 -15.16 26.87
CA LEU A 666 13.11 -14.07 26.28
C LEU A 666 12.31 -14.54 25.06
N ARG A 667 12.89 -15.34 24.16
CA ARG A 667 12.15 -15.91 23.02
C ARG A 667 10.95 -16.74 23.47
N ALA A 668 11.14 -17.60 24.48
CA ALA A 668 10.06 -18.42 25.03
C ALA A 668 8.94 -17.56 25.64
N ARG A 669 9.30 -16.55 26.44
CA ARG A 669 8.34 -15.62 27.06
C ARG A 669 7.51 -14.87 26.01
N LEU A 670 8.17 -14.26 25.02
CA LEU A 670 7.51 -13.50 23.96
C LEU A 670 6.64 -14.40 23.08
N GLY A 671 7.12 -15.59 22.74
CA GLY A 671 6.37 -16.58 21.96
C GLY A 671 5.10 -17.06 22.66
N ALA A 672 5.18 -17.37 23.96
CA ALA A 672 4.02 -17.77 24.76
C ALA A 672 2.99 -16.64 24.89
N ALA A 673 3.44 -15.41 25.13
CA ALA A 673 2.56 -14.24 25.15
C ALA A 673 1.91 -13.97 23.78
N GLY A 674 2.67 -14.17 22.69
CA GLY A 674 2.15 -14.13 21.33
C GLY A 674 1.05 -15.16 21.11
N ARG A 675 1.25 -16.41 21.56
CA ARG A 675 0.25 -17.48 21.46
C ARG A 675 -1.04 -17.15 22.21
N ALA A 676 -0.94 -16.67 23.45
CA ALA A 676 -2.12 -16.25 24.22
C ALA A 676 -2.89 -15.12 23.49
N ARG A 677 -2.16 -14.14 22.94
CA ARG A 677 -2.77 -13.06 22.15
C ARG A 677 -3.47 -13.58 20.88
N PHE A 678 -2.91 -14.59 20.23
CA PHE A 678 -3.54 -15.28 19.09
C PHE A 678 -4.89 -15.89 19.46
N GLU A 679 -4.93 -16.67 20.53
CA GLU A 679 -6.16 -17.32 20.99
C GLU A 679 -7.25 -16.30 21.37
N GLU A 680 -6.86 -15.17 21.97
CA GLU A 680 -7.80 -14.13 22.39
C GLU A 680 -8.33 -13.25 21.25
N HIS A 681 -7.49 -12.90 20.26
CA HIS A 681 -7.80 -11.83 19.30
C HIS A 681 -7.74 -12.20 17.82
N PHE A 682 -7.15 -13.34 17.47
CA PHE A 682 -6.87 -13.70 16.08
C PHE A 682 -7.46 -15.05 15.66
N ALA A 683 -7.78 -15.93 16.61
CA ALA A 683 -8.49 -17.18 16.34
C ALA A 683 -9.95 -16.91 15.93
N TRP A 684 -10.42 -17.56 14.87
CA TRP A 684 -11.78 -17.38 14.39
C TRP A 684 -12.88 -17.60 15.44
N PRO A 685 -12.84 -18.63 16.29
CA PRO A 685 -13.86 -18.81 17.34
C PRO A 685 -13.98 -17.58 18.26
N ALA A 686 -12.85 -17.00 18.67
CA ALA A 686 -12.83 -15.80 19.50
C ALA A 686 -13.36 -14.57 18.74
N ILE A 687 -12.98 -14.41 17.46
CA ILE A 687 -13.47 -13.32 16.61
C ILE A 687 -14.99 -13.41 16.41
N VAL A 688 -15.52 -14.60 16.12
CA VAL A 688 -16.96 -14.81 15.94
C VAL A 688 -17.70 -14.48 17.23
N ALA A 689 -17.24 -15.00 18.37
CA ALA A 689 -17.85 -14.74 19.67
C ALA A 689 -17.82 -13.25 20.06
N ARG A 690 -16.69 -12.57 19.83
CA ARG A 690 -16.48 -11.17 20.27
C ARG A 690 -17.10 -10.14 19.34
N HIS A 691 -17.17 -10.40 18.04
CA HIS A 691 -17.51 -9.38 17.05
C HIS A 691 -18.74 -9.70 16.22
N TYR A 692 -18.89 -10.94 15.75
CA TYR A 692 -19.99 -11.31 14.87
C TYR A 692 -21.27 -11.66 15.65
N ARG A 693 -21.16 -12.37 16.77
CA ARG A 693 -22.32 -12.71 17.61
C ARG A 693 -23.04 -11.48 18.17
N PRO A 694 -22.36 -10.45 18.72
CA PRO A 694 -23.03 -9.22 19.14
C PRO A 694 -23.63 -8.41 17.98
N LEU A 695 -23.20 -8.66 16.74
CA LEU A 695 -23.70 -7.96 15.55
C LEU A 695 -24.91 -8.69 14.95
N PHE A 696 -24.83 -10.02 14.80
CA PHE A 696 -25.83 -10.83 14.12
C PHE A 696 -26.91 -11.39 15.05
N GLY A 697 -26.67 -11.39 16.37
CA GLY A 697 -27.51 -12.05 17.36
C GLY A 697 -27.03 -13.47 17.68
N GLU A 698 -27.64 -14.08 18.70
CA GLU A 698 -27.30 -15.44 19.13
C GLU A 698 -27.69 -16.45 18.04
N PRO A 699 -26.76 -17.33 17.62
CA PRO A 699 -27.09 -18.40 16.69
C PRO A 699 -27.95 -19.46 17.37
N VAL A 700 -28.88 -20.05 16.63
CA VAL A 700 -29.59 -21.26 17.06
C VAL A 700 -28.78 -22.46 16.55
N PRO A 701 -28.35 -23.39 17.41
CA PRO A 701 -27.62 -24.58 16.96
C PRO A 701 -28.44 -25.33 15.91
N VAL A 702 -27.89 -25.47 14.71
CA VAL A 702 -28.48 -26.31 13.68
C VAL A 702 -28.20 -27.76 14.07
N SER A 703 -29.27 -28.56 14.24
CA SER A 703 -29.16 -30.01 14.43
C SER A 703 -28.53 -30.62 13.17
N ASP A 704 -27.31 -31.12 13.33
CA ASP A 704 -26.37 -31.60 12.31
C ASP A 704 -25.77 -30.52 11.39
N PRO A 705 -24.45 -30.24 11.47
CA PRO A 705 -23.77 -29.46 10.44
C PRO A 705 -23.71 -30.34 9.18
N VAL A 706 -24.70 -30.22 8.29
CA VAL A 706 -24.65 -30.90 7.00
C VAL A 706 -23.39 -30.38 6.27
N PRO A 707 -22.38 -31.23 6.00
CA PRO A 707 -21.27 -30.84 5.17
C PRO A 707 -21.81 -30.77 3.74
N HIS A 708 -22.34 -29.62 3.34
CA HIS A 708 -22.51 -29.30 1.93
C HIS A 708 -21.13 -28.97 1.36
N VAL A 709 -20.35 -30.02 1.13
CA VAL A 709 -19.17 -29.95 0.28
C VAL A 709 -19.69 -29.75 -1.13
N VAL A 710 -19.41 -28.59 -1.74
CA VAL A 710 -19.66 -28.41 -3.17
C VAL A 710 -18.63 -29.28 -3.88
N GLU A 711 -19.08 -30.40 -4.44
CA GLU A 711 -18.24 -31.20 -5.33
C GLU A 711 -17.82 -30.33 -6.53
N PRO A 712 -16.56 -30.44 -7.00
CA PRO A 712 -16.14 -29.71 -8.19
C PRO A 712 -17.13 -30.02 -9.33
N PRO A 713 -17.58 -29.01 -10.10
CA PRO A 713 -18.51 -29.26 -11.19
C PRO A 713 -17.91 -30.32 -12.12
N GLY A 714 -18.72 -31.33 -12.47
CA GLY A 714 -18.30 -32.42 -13.34
C GLY A 714 -17.65 -31.92 -14.63
N PRO A 715 -16.80 -32.72 -15.29
CA PRO A 715 -16.01 -32.27 -16.43
C PRO A 715 -16.92 -31.72 -17.52
N VAL A 716 -16.92 -30.39 -17.67
CA VAL A 716 -17.43 -29.74 -18.87
C VAL A 716 -16.49 -30.18 -19.98
N ALA A 717 -17.03 -30.81 -21.03
CA ALA A 717 -16.25 -31.19 -22.19
C ALA A 717 -15.44 -29.96 -22.63
N PRO A 718 -14.09 -30.05 -22.70
CA PRO A 718 -13.29 -28.89 -23.00
C PRO A 718 -13.72 -28.37 -24.36
N ALA A 719 -14.12 -27.10 -24.43
CA ALA A 719 -14.13 -26.40 -25.70
C ALA A 719 -12.74 -26.57 -26.32
N PRO A 720 -12.62 -26.90 -27.62
CA PRO A 720 -11.32 -27.06 -28.24
C PRO A 720 -10.55 -25.76 -28.03
N GLN A 721 -9.48 -25.84 -27.23
CA GLN A 721 -8.60 -24.71 -26.99
C GLN A 721 -8.01 -24.30 -28.34
N PRO A 722 -7.95 -23.00 -28.68
CA PRO A 722 -7.18 -22.58 -29.84
C PRO A 722 -5.74 -23.05 -29.65
N LEU A 723 -5.19 -23.72 -30.66
CA LEU A 723 -3.78 -24.10 -30.64
C LEU A 723 -2.99 -22.80 -30.73
N VAL A 724 -2.13 -22.50 -29.76
CA VAL A 724 -1.34 -21.25 -29.74
C VAL A 724 0.11 -21.56 -30.11
N GLY A 725 0.63 -20.87 -31.13
CA GLY A 725 1.99 -21.02 -31.63
C GLY A 725 2.85 -19.81 -31.31
N CYS A 726 4.16 -20.02 -31.20
CA CYS A 726 5.14 -18.99 -30.86
C CYS A 726 6.11 -18.74 -32.02
N VAL A 727 6.24 -17.47 -32.41
CA VAL A 727 7.25 -17.03 -33.38
C VAL A 727 8.12 -15.95 -32.75
N LEU A 728 9.42 -16.23 -32.66
CA LEU A 728 10.44 -15.31 -32.14
C LEU A 728 11.40 -14.93 -33.27
N ALA A 729 11.59 -13.64 -33.55
CA ALA A 729 12.52 -13.17 -34.59
C ALA A 729 13.78 -12.55 -33.97
N VAL A 730 14.96 -12.96 -34.43
CA VAL A 730 16.27 -12.58 -33.88
C VAL A 730 17.31 -12.29 -34.96
N ARG A 731 18.25 -11.38 -34.65
CA ARG A 731 19.46 -11.12 -35.42
C ARG A 731 20.62 -10.75 -34.49
N ASP A 732 21.77 -11.38 -34.66
CA ASP A 732 23.05 -11.09 -33.95
C ASP A 732 22.96 -10.99 -32.42
N ARG A 733 22.05 -11.78 -31.83
CA ARG A 733 21.80 -11.87 -30.40
C ARG A 733 22.82 -12.80 -29.73
N PRO A 734 23.37 -12.40 -28.58
CA PRO A 734 24.22 -13.28 -27.79
C PRO A 734 23.46 -14.55 -27.35
N ALA A 735 24.09 -15.72 -27.54
CA ALA A 735 23.49 -17.03 -27.31
C ALA A 735 22.91 -17.20 -25.89
N GLY A 736 23.61 -16.72 -24.85
CA GLY A 736 23.13 -16.82 -23.47
C GLY A 736 21.89 -15.97 -23.17
N VAL A 737 21.64 -14.90 -23.94
CA VAL A 737 20.40 -14.12 -23.83
C VAL A 737 19.27 -14.86 -24.54
N LEU A 738 19.52 -15.36 -25.75
CA LEU A 738 18.55 -16.13 -26.51
C LEU A 738 18.12 -17.40 -25.77
N GLU A 739 19.06 -18.12 -25.16
CA GLU A 739 18.78 -19.34 -24.40
C GLU A 739 17.76 -19.09 -23.26
N ARG A 740 17.94 -18.01 -22.50
CA ARG A 740 16.99 -17.60 -21.46
C ARG A 740 15.61 -17.24 -22.02
N THR A 741 15.58 -16.58 -23.17
CA THR A 741 14.32 -16.23 -23.85
C THR A 741 13.58 -17.50 -24.30
N LEU A 742 14.27 -18.47 -24.90
CA LEU A 742 13.70 -19.75 -25.34
C LEU A 742 13.21 -20.63 -24.18
N GLN A 743 13.74 -20.42 -22.96
CA GLN A 743 13.38 -21.14 -21.75
C GLN A 743 12.21 -20.53 -20.96
N THR A 744 11.68 -19.35 -21.34
CA THR A 744 10.64 -18.67 -20.54
C THR A 744 9.32 -19.48 -20.52
N TYR A 745 8.71 -19.59 -19.33
CA TYR A 745 7.58 -20.49 -19.03
C TYR A 745 6.37 -20.37 -19.97
N GLN A 746 6.04 -19.15 -20.43
CA GLN A 746 4.93 -18.90 -21.37
C GLN A 746 5.07 -19.66 -22.71
N TRP A 747 6.29 -20.01 -23.13
CA TRP A 747 6.54 -20.67 -24.42
C TRP A 747 6.64 -22.19 -24.29
N GLN A 748 6.91 -22.69 -23.08
CA GLN A 748 7.01 -24.12 -22.80
C GLN A 748 5.65 -24.83 -22.85
N THR A 749 4.55 -24.08 -22.82
CA THR A 749 3.19 -24.62 -22.94
C THR A 749 2.73 -24.83 -24.38
N ALA A 750 3.39 -24.22 -25.38
CA ALA A 750 3.10 -24.46 -26.80
C ALA A 750 3.73 -25.77 -27.29
N PRO A 751 3.11 -26.59 -28.16
CA PRO A 751 3.73 -27.79 -28.71
C PRO A 751 5.03 -27.47 -29.47
N ALA A 752 6.02 -28.37 -29.46
CA ALA A 752 7.30 -28.16 -30.14
C ALA A 752 7.15 -27.93 -31.66
N ALA A 753 6.10 -28.50 -32.28
CA ALA A 753 5.77 -28.29 -33.69
C ALA A 753 5.39 -26.83 -34.01
N ASP A 754 4.95 -26.07 -33.00
CA ASP A 754 4.42 -24.71 -33.11
C ASP A 754 5.35 -23.66 -32.49
N ARG A 755 6.63 -23.99 -32.28
CA ARG A 755 7.67 -23.07 -31.79
C ARG A 755 8.68 -22.78 -32.90
N VAL A 756 8.73 -21.54 -33.37
CA VAL A 756 9.57 -21.12 -34.49
C VAL A 756 10.49 -19.98 -34.08
N LEU A 757 11.79 -20.17 -34.22
CA LEU A 757 12.78 -19.10 -34.15
C LEU A 757 13.17 -18.67 -35.56
N VAL A 758 13.06 -17.38 -35.85
CA VAL A 758 13.39 -16.79 -37.15
C VAL A 758 14.70 -16.02 -37.03
N ASP A 759 15.74 -16.51 -37.69
CA ASP A 759 17.01 -15.81 -37.83
C ASP A 759 17.00 -15.05 -39.16
N TYR A 760 16.94 -13.71 -39.09
CA TYR A 760 16.79 -12.85 -40.27
C TYR A 760 18.11 -12.20 -40.72
N GLY A 761 19.21 -12.96 -40.62
CA GLY A 761 20.51 -12.57 -41.17
C GLY A 761 21.56 -12.27 -40.09
N SER A 762 21.62 -13.10 -39.05
CA SER A 762 22.73 -13.08 -38.10
C SER A 762 24.05 -13.52 -38.74
N GLU A 763 25.16 -13.02 -38.20
CA GLU A 763 26.50 -13.48 -38.51
C GLU A 763 26.63 -15.00 -38.28
N PRO A 764 27.48 -15.69 -39.08
CA PRO A 764 27.60 -17.15 -39.02
C PRO A 764 27.94 -17.72 -37.63
N ALA A 765 28.62 -16.94 -36.79
CA ALA A 765 28.93 -17.35 -35.42
C ALA A 765 27.68 -17.45 -34.54
N HIS A 766 26.81 -16.44 -34.57
CA HIS A 766 25.55 -16.43 -33.83
C HIS A 766 24.55 -17.44 -34.42
N ALA A 767 24.46 -17.52 -35.74
CA ALA A 767 23.56 -18.44 -36.43
C ALA A 767 23.82 -19.91 -36.05
N ARG A 768 25.09 -20.32 -35.90
CA ARG A 768 25.47 -21.68 -35.45
C ARG A 768 25.07 -21.96 -34.01
N GLU A 769 25.13 -20.96 -33.13
CA GLU A 769 24.68 -21.10 -31.75
C GLU A 769 23.15 -21.21 -31.67
N TYR A 770 22.41 -20.54 -32.54
CA TYR A 770 20.95 -20.65 -32.57
C TYR A 770 20.49 -22.04 -32.99
N GLU A 771 21.16 -22.68 -33.96
CA GLU A 771 20.86 -24.06 -34.33
C GLU A 771 20.96 -25.01 -33.12
N LYS A 772 22.05 -24.87 -32.34
CA LYS A 772 22.26 -25.67 -31.13
C LYS A 772 21.17 -25.43 -30.10
N LEU A 773 20.82 -24.17 -29.86
CA LEU A 773 19.78 -23.80 -28.90
C LEU A 773 18.40 -24.29 -29.34
N CYS A 774 18.06 -24.13 -30.62
CA CYS A 774 16.79 -24.59 -31.17
C CYS A 774 16.64 -26.11 -31.08
N ALA A 775 17.68 -26.86 -31.47
CA ALA A 775 17.70 -28.30 -31.33
C ALA A 775 17.57 -28.74 -29.85
N ARG A 776 18.24 -28.03 -28.93
CA ARG A 776 18.21 -28.32 -27.49
C ARG A 776 16.83 -28.10 -26.86
N TYR A 777 16.10 -27.07 -27.28
CA TYR A 777 14.81 -26.68 -26.66
C TYR A 777 13.58 -27.04 -27.50
N GLY A 778 13.76 -27.81 -28.59
CA GLY A 778 12.67 -28.24 -29.46
C GLY A 778 12.01 -27.08 -30.21
N TRP A 779 12.79 -26.11 -30.66
CA TRP A 779 12.35 -25.02 -31.53
C TRP A 779 12.75 -25.33 -32.97
N ARG A 780 11.90 -24.98 -33.93
CA ARG A 780 12.27 -25.00 -35.34
C ARG A 780 12.96 -23.70 -35.71
N LEU A 781 14.21 -23.79 -36.15
CA LEU A 781 14.92 -22.64 -36.70
C LEU A 781 14.53 -22.45 -38.16
N VAL A 782 14.13 -21.22 -38.52
CA VAL A 782 13.93 -20.77 -39.88
C VAL A 782 14.96 -19.68 -40.16
N ARG A 783 15.88 -19.93 -41.08
CA ARG A 783 16.84 -18.94 -41.55
C ARG A 783 16.30 -18.25 -42.79
N CYS A 784 16.43 -16.93 -42.84
CA CYS A 784 16.18 -16.16 -44.05
C CYS A 784 17.53 -15.75 -44.66
N GLU A 785 17.86 -16.27 -45.85
CA GLU A 785 19.03 -15.82 -46.61
C GLU A 785 18.74 -14.47 -47.29
N PRO A 786 19.74 -13.58 -47.45
CA PRO A 786 19.47 -12.19 -47.80
C PRO A 786 19.38 -12.00 -49.32
N PRO A 787 18.38 -11.26 -49.80
CA PRO A 787 18.58 -10.45 -50.99
C PRO A 787 18.13 -9.01 -50.72
N GLU A 788 19.12 -8.11 -50.70
CA GLU A 788 19.03 -6.64 -50.79
C GLU A 788 18.86 -5.77 -49.53
N PRO A 789 19.39 -4.52 -49.54
CA PRO A 789 19.52 -3.64 -48.37
C PRO A 789 18.21 -3.04 -47.82
N ARG A 790 17.05 -3.63 -48.12
CA ARG A 790 15.71 -3.09 -47.77
C ARG A 790 14.71 -4.15 -47.30
N TRP A 791 15.19 -5.21 -46.65
CA TRP A 791 14.29 -6.18 -46.03
C TRP A 791 13.60 -5.63 -44.78
N HIS A 792 12.28 -5.83 -44.67
CA HIS A 792 11.48 -5.43 -43.50
C HIS A 792 11.12 -6.64 -42.63
N LEU A 793 11.16 -6.48 -41.30
CA LEU A 793 10.83 -7.50 -40.30
C LEU A 793 9.45 -8.17 -40.53
N ALA A 794 8.52 -7.44 -41.14
CA ALA A 794 7.20 -7.93 -41.51
C ALA A 794 7.23 -9.09 -42.52
N ASP A 795 8.17 -9.10 -43.47
CA ASP A 795 8.27 -10.14 -44.49
C ASP A 795 8.80 -11.46 -43.91
N ALA A 796 9.77 -11.36 -43.00
CA ALA A 796 10.28 -12.50 -42.24
C ALA A 796 9.19 -13.09 -41.32
N TYR A 797 8.38 -12.22 -40.70
CA TYR A 797 7.25 -12.63 -39.89
C TYR A 797 6.18 -13.38 -40.69
N ASN A 798 5.75 -12.83 -41.83
CA ASN A 798 4.71 -13.44 -42.66
C ASN A 798 5.08 -14.84 -43.17
N ARG A 799 6.36 -15.08 -43.50
CA ARG A 799 6.85 -16.41 -43.90
C ARG A 799 6.87 -17.40 -42.73
N ALA A 800 7.19 -16.92 -41.52
CA ALA A 800 7.21 -17.76 -40.33
C ALA A 800 5.81 -18.18 -39.88
N VAL A 801 4.83 -17.28 -39.99
CA VAL A 801 3.41 -17.60 -39.78
C VAL A 801 2.92 -18.63 -40.78
N ALA A 802 3.31 -18.53 -42.06
CA ALA A 802 2.93 -19.48 -43.10
C ALA A 802 3.50 -20.90 -42.89
N ALA A 803 4.49 -21.07 -42.01
CA ALA A 803 5.08 -22.36 -41.70
C ALA A 803 4.40 -23.08 -40.52
N LEU A 804 3.47 -22.43 -39.80
CA LEU A 804 2.69 -23.00 -38.69
C LEU A 804 1.44 -23.75 -39.22
N ASP A 805 0.86 -24.63 -38.40
CA ASP A 805 -0.45 -25.23 -38.73
C ASP A 805 -1.51 -24.13 -38.90
N PRO A 806 -2.33 -24.13 -39.97
CA PRO A 806 -3.30 -23.06 -40.25
C PRO A 806 -4.35 -22.82 -39.17
N ARG A 807 -4.51 -23.76 -38.23
CA ARG A 807 -5.48 -23.69 -37.10
C ARG A 807 -4.88 -23.04 -35.85
N VAL A 808 -3.61 -22.61 -35.91
CA VAL A 808 -2.86 -22.05 -34.80
C VAL A 808 -3.03 -20.53 -34.73
N GLU A 809 -3.41 -20.00 -33.57
CA GLU A 809 -3.43 -18.57 -33.27
C GLU A 809 -2.01 -18.12 -32.85
N VAL A 810 -1.45 -17.10 -33.51
CA VAL A 810 -0.01 -16.77 -33.39
C VAL A 810 0.24 -15.64 -32.39
N LEU A 811 1.08 -15.91 -31.39
CA LEU A 811 1.69 -14.89 -30.52
C LEU A 811 3.07 -14.51 -31.07
N PHE A 812 3.18 -13.31 -31.67
CA PHE A 812 4.46 -12.79 -32.18
C PHE A 812 5.15 -11.89 -31.16
N LYS A 813 6.46 -12.08 -31.00
CA LYS A 813 7.33 -11.14 -30.27
C LYS A 813 8.63 -10.93 -31.05
N SER A 814 8.92 -9.69 -31.42
CA SER A 814 10.27 -9.28 -31.85
C SER A 814 11.03 -8.66 -30.70
N ASP A 815 12.34 -8.90 -30.61
CA ASP A 815 13.21 -8.40 -29.52
C ASP A 815 14.04 -7.16 -29.95
N THR A 816 13.72 -6.54 -31.09
CA THR A 816 14.15 -5.16 -31.38
C THR A 816 13.09 -4.21 -30.83
N ASP A 817 13.51 -3.14 -30.13
CA ASP A 817 12.67 -2.05 -29.59
C ASP A 817 11.99 -1.22 -30.70
N VAL A 818 11.39 -1.85 -31.70
CA VAL A 818 10.51 -1.21 -32.67
C VAL A 818 9.09 -1.54 -32.22
N LEU A 819 8.43 -0.55 -31.60
CA LEU A 819 6.98 -0.51 -31.49
C LEU A 819 6.36 -0.93 -32.82
N LEU A 820 5.62 -2.04 -32.84
CA LEU A 820 4.87 -2.47 -34.01
C LEU A 820 3.95 -1.32 -34.42
N GLY A 821 4.26 -0.69 -35.56
CA GLY A 821 3.40 0.33 -36.13
C GLY A 821 2.01 -0.25 -36.43
N PRO A 822 0.94 0.57 -36.43
CA PRO A 822 -0.44 0.13 -36.67
C PRO A 822 -0.64 -0.71 -37.94
N GLU A 823 0.25 -0.56 -38.93
CA GLU A 823 0.20 -1.28 -40.20
C GLU A 823 0.44 -2.79 -40.05
N VAL A 824 1.26 -3.24 -39.10
CA VAL A 824 1.57 -4.67 -38.89
C VAL A 824 0.41 -5.40 -38.21
N LEU A 825 -0.23 -4.75 -37.22
CA LEU A 825 -1.45 -5.27 -36.59
C LEU A 825 -2.64 -5.29 -37.57
N GLY A 826 -2.67 -4.34 -38.51
CA GLY A 826 -3.68 -4.28 -39.57
C GLY A 826 -3.58 -5.37 -40.64
N VAL A 827 -2.44 -6.04 -40.77
CA VAL A 827 -2.28 -7.22 -41.66
C VAL A 827 -2.70 -8.50 -40.94
N ALA A 828 -2.39 -8.63 -39.63
CA ALA A 828 -2.82 -9.77 -38.80
C ALA A 828 -4.36 -9.85 -38.65
N ALA A 829 -5.04 -8.70 -38.55
CA ALA A 829 -6.50 -8.66 -38.46
C ALA A 829 -7.23 -8.96 -39.80
N ARG A 830 -6.53 -8.95 -40.94
CA ARG A 830 -7.16 -9.11 -42.27
C ARG A 830 -7.20 -10.54 -42.80
N ARG A 831 -6.73 -11.53 -42.05
CA ARG A 831 -6.90 -12.96 -42.40
C ARG A 831 -7.63 -13.71 -41.30
N GLY A 832 -8.92 -13.40 -41.15
CA GLY A 832 -9.89 -14.39 -40.69
C GLY A 832 -9.99 -15.55 -41.69
N PRO A 833 -10.60 -16.69 -41.32
CA PRO A 833 -10.53 -17.93 -42.07
C PRO A 833 -11.03 -17.71 -43.50
N ALA A 834 -10.16 -17.95 -44.47
CA ALA A 834 -10.53 -18.03 -45.87
C ALA A 834 -11.57 -19.15 -46.00
N ARG A 835 -12.84 -18.76 -46.15
CA ARG A 835 -13.89 -19.64 -46.66
C ARG A 835 -13.38 -20.23 -47.96
N SER A 836 -13.48 -21.55 -48.07
CA SER A 836 -13.40 -22.25 -49.34
C SER A 836 -14.38 -21.60 -50.32
N ALA A 837 -13.85 -20.90 -51.31
CA ALA A 837 -14.54 -20.63 -52.56
C ALA A 837 -13.71 -21.28 -53.65
N SER A 838 -14.19 -22.44 -54.07
CA SER A 838 -13.84 -23.12 -55.30
C SER A 838 -13.97 -22.19 -56.52
N SER A 839 -13.12 -22.48 -57.51
CA SER A 839 -13.34 -22.29 -58.96
C SER A 839 -13.54 -20.88 -59.52
N GLY A 840 -12.71 -20.56 -60.53
CA GLY A 840 -13.21 -19.89 -61.73
C GLY A 840 -12.40 -18.69 -62.20
N THR A 841 -11.55 -18.95 -63.19
CA THR A 841 -10.95 -18.05 -64.22
C THR A 841 -10.03 -16.93 -63.78
#